data_AF-A0A1D2R269-F1
#
_entry.id   AF-A0A1D2R269-F1
#
_cell.length_a   1.000
_cell.length_b   1.000
_cell.length_c   1.000
_cell.angle_alpha   90.00
_cell.angle_beta   90.00
_cell.angle_gamma   90.00
#
_symmetry.space_group_name_H-M   'P 1'
#
loop_
_entity.id
_entity.type
_entity.pdbx_description
1 polymer ?
#
loop_
_entity_poly.entity_id
_entity_poly.type
_entity_poly.pdbx_seq_one_letter_code
_entity_poly.pdbx_strand_id
1 'polypeptide(L)'
;MRNWDGYSNQKGLIEDVNIAGYNEINVDFYMMAADLESGEYCRFVVSDDDSTEIIKTISNGDSCEYSDPDDSDTVWDSGNCHFSINVSDIPGIDMSDNELTFRIGGYIPGSGDYCKFDDIKITGINTGVGNVTDQDTENTTYTDVTSTAYGNITSITVKVEVDSYNPEGSVWKVTDDPDLELFMYDGSSWVSMGTFDLPGTYTGFGLQETNYNFTITTTNPAIISAWESTSNRDLRIRGVKMDGVSSPTKIDEINYTNLWVIVETESIVDPFNFGLEDYWFVDSDKNCPPDPCSPAGLSQDFTSPTNSPVTANLTFKHSGSADYFGSGAVGFCNLTHPGGETQVWFENWTSDPHGGTPVTETIDIKNYITSDNFTYTIECGAVVTESGGRTIIAFDEIDIEIEYTGAGAGDDGWDYGYGNDAYGRTDPGMASTSASYENEKLKVEVGGYSGSWRTDSAAWGVQIYISQSVYDDIDDGATATVSFDWTAQDRNYDTEEPCWVKSRFYKLGDADLDDNYLGSNIDGGDHSDNTDEIMFIEAGGGGWDTESGTFTENIASYITGPGWYYLDFGAKFRGSSTSDEGILAWFDNVMIEIAESDHYIRKHFSVSSPGEITGANMRIFSDDGADVYLNGHLIYSDPGPHSAYYWNNETSVPTEYFVEYDNVVAVKLYGDDSFTRFDMELEVLTEETREGHILVMSDGEANEQGGCGCSGRTDKECAIDWGQYACGAGISVYAVGFGTVGDGLDEDTLKAIACNESMYYSASDAEALQDIYYDIAREIVDLSYTTQKINITEGSIPTDNILHYDSYIDVTYIPEVHSLPYGAITISLYSDTFGECGSEPLDICTGASLFSPPFSEKGGWFKIPDNAEILSARVTSYSSDYWTDEMYACSTECSNETNWHKFYDINTYSSDYSELGDAYTVNIPVEYLAAGEINYIRTGAAVGPDAGDKRGGSPDNRVIYEFAFTGITRYSQPFEKCVGSNNTIFNSYGGNVTVAIGENASDQFDPANDSVDFSLWRLLDDLNFENDPYDNLSFETKTEIVTNTSHPLHSDMISDGNTTNPIDIQITSNTPNVYFGMVHGENIRSLWGPSKFEVIVWM
;
A
#
# COMPACT_ATOMS: atom_id res chain seq x y z
N MET A 1 -40.24 21.12 18.37
CA MET A 1 -40.08 22.53 18.79
C MET A 1 -40.79 23.42 17.77
N ARG A 2 -41.51 24.47 18.20
CA ARG A 2 -42.08 25.52 17.34
C ARG A 2 -41.67 26.87 17.94
N ASN A 3 -41.10 27.78 17.15
CA ASN A 3 -40.82 29.16 17.58
C ASN A 3 -41.85 30.11 16.96
N TRP A 4 -42.39 31.06 17.73
CA TRP A 4 -43.51 31.92 17.34
C TRP A 4 -43.26 33.38 17.76
N ASP A 5 -43.12 34.27 16.78
CA ASP A 5 -42.94 35.70 17.00
C ASP A 5 -44.23 36.44 16.59
N GLY A 6 -44.85 37.17 17.52
CA GLY A 6 -46.16 37.80 17.29
C GLY A 6 -46.28 39.23 17.82
N TYR A 7 -46.40 40.20 16.91
CA TYR A 7 -46.77 41.59 17.23
C TYR A 7 -48.27 41.81 17.01
N SER A 8 -49.09 41.92 18.05
CA SER A 8 -50.35 42.71 17.99
C SER A 8 -51.10 42.78 19.33
N ASN A 9 -52.01 43.74 19.39
CA ASN A 9 -53.00 43.99 20.43
C ASN A 9 -54.11 42.89 20.49
N GLN A 10 -53.87 41.70 19.93
CA GLN A 10 -54.83 40.60 19.86
C GLN A 10 -54.31 39.37 20.58
N LYS A 11 -55.23 38.63 21.21
CA LYS A 11 -54.95 37.37 21.90
C LYS A 11 -54.31 36.38 20.91
N GLY A 12 -53.05 36.03 21.14
CA GLY A 12 -52.39 34.92 20.45
C GLY A 12 -52.86 33.61 21.08
N LEU A 13 -53.12 32.61 20.24
CA LEU A 13 -53.64 31.32 20.64
C LEU A 13 -52.81 30.23 20.00
N ILE A 14 -52.19 29.39 20.84
CA ILE A 14 -51.50 28.18 20.43
C ILE A 14 -52.39 27.02 20.87
N GLU A 15 -53.22 26.55 19.95
CA GLU A 15 -54.14 25.41 20.13
C GLU A 15 -53.43 24.08 19.82
N ASP A 16 -53.95 23.01 20.43
CA ASP A 16 -53.65 21.60 20.13
C ASP A 16 -52.17 21.20 20.25
N VAL A 17 -51.50 21.61 21.33
CA VAL A 17 -50.16 21.08 21.63
C VAL A 17 -50.32 19.66 22.16
N ASN A 18 -50.07 18.68 21.29
CA ASN A 18 -50.12 17.26 21.66
C ASN A 18 -49.02 16.93 22.69
N ILE A 19 -49.46 16.51 23.89
CA ILE A 19 -48.61 16.14 25.02
C ILE A 19 -48.67 14.63 25.32
N ALA A 20 -49.32 13.82 24.49
CA ALA A 20 -49.44 12.39 24.69
C ALA A 20 -48.06 11.73 24.77
N GLY A 21 -47.80 11.05 25.90
CA GLY A 21 -46.54 10.34 26.14
C GLY A 21 -45.42 11.18 26.78
N TYR A 22 -45.70 12.39 27.25
CA TYR A 22 -44.78 13.19 28.08
C TYR A 22 -45.30 13.29 29.51
N ASN A 23 -44.41 13.17 30.51
CA ASN A 23 -44.79 13.25 31.92
C ASN A 23 -44.53 14.64 32.52
N GLU A 24 -43.75 15.46 31.82
CA GLU A 24 -43.37 16.81 32.20
C GLU A 24 -43.34 17.71 30.95
N ILE A 25 -43.84 18.94 31.07
CA ILE A 25 -43.83 19.93 29.99
C ILE A 25 -43.25 21.23 30.54
N ASN A 26 -42.12 21.65 29.98
CA ASN A 26 -41.45 22.91 30.31
C ASN A 26 -41.71 23.96 29.22
N VAL A 27 -42.00 25.19 29.63
CA VAL A 27 -42.22 26.32 28.73
C VAL A 27 -41.30 27.46 29.11
N ASP A 28 -40.45 27.84 28.16
CA ASP A 28 -39.56 28.99 28.22
C ASP A 28 -40.11 30.08 27.31
N PHE A 29 -40.17 31.33 27.78
CA PHE A 29 -40.60 32.46 26.97
C PHE A 29 -40.15 33.80 27.56
N TYR A 30 -40.08 34.83 26.72
CA TYR A 30 -39.94 36.21 27.16
C TYR A 30 -41.28 36.93 27.12
N MET A 31 -41.55 37.77 28.13
CA MET A 31 -42.78 38.58 28.18
C MET A 31 -42.50 39.98 28.71
N MET A 32 -42.93 41.00 27.96
CA MET A 32 -42.83 42.41 28.33
C MET A 32 -44.17 43.13 28.13
N ALA A 33 -44.38 44.19 28.93
CA ALA A 33 -45.52 45.10 28.79
C ALA A 33 -45.01 46.54 28.65
N ALA A 34 -45.78 47.40 27.98
CA ALA A 34 -45.48 48.82 27.96
C ALA A 34 -46.73 49.65 28.24
N ASP A 35 -46.54 50.72 29.01
CA ASP A 35 -47.54 51.74 29.34
C ASP A 35 -48.85 51.20 29.97
N LEU A 36 -48.79 50.16 30.82
CA LEU A 36 -50.01 49.62 31.43
C LEU A 36 -50.61 50.63 32.42
N GLU A 37 -51.92 50.88 32.33
CA GLU A 37 -52.65 51.64 33.33
C GLU A 37 -53.08 50.76 34.52
N SER A 38 -53.52 51.40 35.61
CA SER A 38 -53.97 50.69 36.82
C SER A 38 -55.17 49.78 36.50
N GLY A 39 -54.95 48.47 36.52
CA GLY A 39 -55.96 47.44 36.22
C GLY A 39 -55.75 46.74 34.88
N GLU A 40 -54.74 47.16 34.11
CA GLU A 40 -54.29 46.53 32.88
C GLU A 40 -53.19 45.50 33.15
N TYR A 41 -53.10 44.49 32.29
CA TYR A 41 -52.13 43.42 32.45
C TYR A 41 -51.84 42.67 31.15
N CYS A 42 -50.64 42.08 31.08
CA CYS A 42 -50.25 41.05 30.13
C CYS A 42 -50.21 39.69 30.84
N ARG A 43 -50.64 38.61 30.18
CA ARG A 43 -50.69 37.27 30.76
C ARG A 43 -50.32 36.15 29.80
N PHE A 44 -49.77 35.10 30.38
CA PHE A 44 -49.61 33.78 29.79
C PHE A 44 -50.50 32.79 30.56
N VAL A 45 -51.32 32.02 29.85
CA VAL A 45 -52.29 31.07 30.42
C VAL A 45 -52.12 29.73 29.73
N VAL A 46 -52.24 28.64 30.49
CA VAL A 46 -52.41 27.31 29.92
C VAL A 46 -53.76 26.75 30.36
N SER A 47 -54.38 25.98 29.50
CA SER A 47 -55.59 25.23 29.79
C SER A 47 -55.46 23.84 29.22
N ASP A 48 -55.86 22.85 30.00
CA ASP A 48 -56.28 21.55 29.47
C ASP A 48 -57.77 21.62 29.09
N ASP A 49 -58.39 20.49 28.76
CA ASP A 49 -59.79 20.43 28.33
C ASP A 49 -60.78 20.77 29.45
N ASP A 50 -60.38 20.68 30.72
CA ASP A 50 -61.26 20.75 31.89
C ASP A 50 -60.94 21.92 32.86
N SER A 51 -59.84 22.63 32.66
CA SER A 51 -59.33 23.69 33.54
C SER A 51 -58.73 24.87 32.76
N THR A 52 -58.49 25.99 33.43
CA THR A 52 -57.78 27.13 32.84
C THR A 52 -56.97 27.79 33.92
N GLU A 53 -55.65 27.64 33.85
CA GLU A 53 -54.75 28.12 34.89
C GLU A 53 -53.84 29.23 34.39
N ILE A 54 -53.71 30.24 35.25
CA ILE A 54 -52.99 31.46 34.95
C ILE A 54 -51.56 31.27 35.38
N ILE A 55 -50.66 31.23 34.40
CA ILE A 55 -49.26 30.92 34.65
C ILE A 55 -48.50 32.17 35.11
N LYS A 56 -48.57 33.25 34.32
CA LYS A 56 -47.85 34.49 34.61
C LYS A 56 -48.67 35.71 34.24
N THR A 57 -48.59 36.76 35.06
CA THR A 57 -49.21 38.06 34.79
C THR A 57 -48.20 39.16 35.08
N ILE A 58 -48.02 40.11 34.15
CA ILE A 58 -47.31 41.38 34.34
C ILE A 58 -48.37 42.48 34.44
N SER A 59 -48.31 43.29 35.49
CA SER A 59 -49.23 44.42 35.72
C SER A 59 -48.46 45.74 35.84
N ASN A 60 -49.16 46.87 35.85
CA ASN A 60 -48.55 48.18 36.10
C ASN A 60 -47.70 48.16 37.39
N GLY A 61 -46.43 48.56 37.25
CA GLY A 61 -45.39 48.64 38.26
C GLY A 61 -44.39 47.48 38.26
N ASP A 62 -44.54 46.46 37.42
CA ASP A 62 -43.64 45.31 37.35
C ASP A 62 -42.30 45.65 36.67
N SER A 63 -41.24 44.91 37.01
CA SER A 63 -39.89 45.12 36.45
C SER A 63 -39.78 44.89 34.94
N CYS A 64 -40.82 44.30 34.35
CA CYS A 64 -40.94 44.01 32.91
C CYS A 64 -41.96 44.92 32.22
N GLU A 65 -42.37 46.01 32.90
CA GLU A 65 -43.11 47.11 32.32
C GLU A 65 -42.16 48.27 31.95
N TYR A 66 -42.25 48.77 30.72
CA TYR A 66 -41.44 49.90 30.24
C TYR A 66 -42.31 51.08 29.77
N SER A 67 -41.73 52.29 29.77
CA SER A 67 -42.46 53.55 29.51
C SER A 67 -42.15 54.21 28.16
N ASP A 68 -41.46 53.52 27.25
CA ASP A 68 -41.12 54.04 25.91
C ASP A 68 -41.51 53.03 24.83
N PRO A 69 -42.49 53.36 23.96
CA PRO A 69 -43.02 52.43 22.97
C PRO A 69 -42.24 52.36 21.64
N ASP A 70 -41.27 53.25 21.39
CA ASP A 70 -40.70 53.50 20.04
C ASP A 70 -39.23 53.08 19.87
N ASP A 71 -38.61 52.41 20.85
CA ASP A 71 -37.24 51.90 20.68
C ASP A 71 -37.25 50.49 20.08
N SER A 72 -36.97 50.42 18.77
CA SER A 72 -36.84 49.16 18.02
C SER A 72 -35.57 48.37 18.38
N ASP A 73 -34.75 48.86 19.32
CA ASP A 73 -33.45 48.31 19.68
C ASP A 73 -33.34 47.95 21.19
N THR A 74 -34.48 47.76 21.88
CA THR A 74 -34.47 47.29 23.27
C THR A 74 -34.05 45.82 23.34
N VAL A 75 -32.82 45.61 23.79
CA VAL A 75 -32.22 44.31 24.10
C VAL A 75 -33.13 43.54 25.09
N TRP A 76 -33.63 42.36 24.68
CA TRP A 76 -34.40 41.43 25.51
C TRP A 76 -33.64 40.92 26.77
N ASP A 77 -32.35 41.24 26.89
CA ASP A 77 -31.39 40.73 27.90
C ASP A 77 -31.54 41.26 29.33
N SER A 78 -32.59 42.02 29.67
CA SER A 78 -32.89 42.19 31.09
C SER A 78 -33.46 40.87 31.61
N GLY A 79 -32.59 39.98 32.11
CA GLY A 79 -32.91 38.60 32.51
C GLY A 79 -34.06 38.40 33.54
N ASN A 80 -34.73 39.46 33.97
CA ASN A 80 -35.94 39.42 34.79
C ASN A 80 -37.24 39.19 33.98
N CYS A 81 -37.20 39.25 32.64
CA CYS A 81 -38.38 39.11 31.77
C CYS A 81 -38.40 37.81 30.96
N HIS A 82 -37.43 36.93 31.21
CA HIS A 82 -37.44 35.54 30.81
C HIS A 82 -38.17 34.70 31.87
N PHE A 83 -39.07 33.83 31.43
CA PHE A 83 -39.83 32.94 32.29
C PHE A 83 -39.65 31.51 31.81
N SER A 84 -39.19 30.65 32.72
CA SER A 84 -39.10 29.20 32.55
C SER A 84 -40.04 28.54 33.54
N ILE A 85 -41.01 27.78 33.04
CA ILE A 85 -42.13 27.28 33.84
C ILE A 85 -42.40 25.82 33.50
N ASN A 86 -42.37 24.99 34.54
CA ASN A 86 -42.84 23.63 34.46
C ASN A 86 -44.37 23.58 34.59
N VAL A 87 -45.05 23.25 33.50
CA VAL A 87 -46.51 23.19 33.42
C VAL A 87 -47.06 22.02 34.22
N SER A 88 -46.33 20.90 34.32
CA SER A 88 -46.79 19.74 35.09
C SER A 88 -46.82 19.98 36.61
N ASP A 89 -46.15 21.03 37.09
CA ASP A 89 -46.17 21.41 38.51
C ASP A 89 -47.35 22.33 38.86
N ILE A 90 -48.16 22.75 37.88
CA ILE A 90 -49.26 23.70 38.08
C ILE A 90 -50.51 22.96 38.59
N PRO A 91 -51.01 23.29 39.80
CA PRO A 91 -52.20 22.64 40.34
C PRO A 91 -53.41 22.91 39.47
N GLY A 92 -54.04 21.85 38.96
CA GLY A 92 -55.25 21.94 38.14
C GLY A 92 -55.06 21.49 36.69
N ILE A 93 -53.82 21.45 36.19
CA ILE A 93 -53.49 20.91 34.87
C ILE A 93 -53.34 19.39 34.95
N ASP A 94 -54.13 18.66 34.17
CA ASP A 94 -54.07 17.20 34.07
C ASP A 94 -53.18 16.76 32.90
N MET A 95 -51.99 16.24 33.24
CA MET A 95 -51.03 15.72 32.26
C MET A 95 -51.48 14.39 31.60
N SER A 96 -52.63 13.82 32.00
CA SER A 96 -53.21 12.66 31.33
C SER A 96 -54.05 12.99 30.10
N ASP A 97 -54.35 14.28 29.88
CA ASP A 97 -54.94 14.75 28.64
C ASP A 97 -53.93 14.68 27.49
N ASN A 98 -54.44 14.51 26.27
CA ASN A 98 -53.57 14.39 25.10
C ASN A 98 -53.12 15.75 24.57
N GLU A 99 -53.76 16.85 24.97
CA GLU A 99 -53.55 18.18 24.39
C GLU A 99 -53.58 19.27 25.46
N LEU A 100 -52.71 20.28 25.31
CA LEU A 100 -52.75 21.53 26.07
C LEU A 100 -52.94 22.72 25.13
N THR A 101 -53.68 23.71 25.59
CA THR A 101 -53.88 24.99 24.91
C THR A 101 -53.14 26.10 25.65
N PHE A 102 -52.26 26.83 24.95
CA PHE A 102 -51.56 27.99 25.49
C PHE A 102 -52.15 29.28 24.93
N ARG A 103 -52.45 30.23 25.81
CA ARG A 103 -53.04 31.52 25.46
C ARG A 103 -52.16 32.66 25.94
N ILE A 104 -51.81 33.55 25.02
CA ILE A 104 -51.05 34.77 25.30
C ILE A 104 -51.90 36.00 25.01
N GLY A 105 -51.83 37.01 25.88
CA GLY A 105 -52.53 38.27 25.66
C GLY A 105 -52.73 39.08 26.93
N GLY A 106 -53.51 40.17 26.86
CA GLY A 106 -53.70 41.08 27.99
C GLY A 106 -55.08 41.73 28.03
N TYR A 107 -55.36 42.43 29.12
CA TYR A 107 -56.47 43.38 29.22
C TYR A 107 -55.89 44.80 29.17
N ILE A 108 -55.94 45.41 27.99
CA ILE A 108 -55.30 46.70 27.66
C ILE A 108 -56.31 47.59 26.90
N PRO A 109 -57.33 48.14 27.57
CA PRO A 109 -58.33 49.02 26.96
C PRO A 109 -57.81 50.42 26.59
N GLY A 110 -56.62 50.85 27.04
CA GLY A 110 -55.99 52.12 26.68
C GLY A 110 -55.52 52.19 25.23
N SER A 111 -55.25 53.41 24.75
CA SER A 111 -54.68 53.66 23.43
C SER A 111 -53.19 53.98 23.56
N GLY A 112 -52.33 52.97 23.43
CA GLY A 112 -50.87 53.10 23.57
C GLY A 112 -50.23 51.86 24.18
N ASP A 113 -50.96 51.13 25.01
CA ASP A 113 -50.48 49.98 25.76
C ASP A 113 -50.39 48.72 24.89
N TYR A 114 -49.36 47.90 25.12
CA TYR A 114 -49.18 46.64 24.41
C TYR A 114 -48.45 45.59 25.25
N CYS A 115 -48.64 44.33 24.86
CA CYS A 115 -47.92 43.16 25.38
C CYS A 115 -47.04 42.58 24.28
N LYS A 116 -45.78 42.29 24.58
CA LYS A 116 -44.86 41.56 23.69
C LYS A 116 -44.51 40.21 24.30
N PHE A 117 -44.53 39.18 23.47
CA PHE A 117 -44.09 37.83 23.79
C PHE A 117 -43.13 37.38 22.71
N ASP A 118 -42.03 36.74 23.10
CA ASP A 118 -40.99 36.31 22.18
C ASP A 118 -40.32 35.03 22.68
N ASP A 119 -39.65 34.31 21.77
CA ASP A 119 -38.93 33.05 22.02
C ASP A 119 -39.72 32.02 22.85
N ILE A 120 -41.01 31.82 22.52
CA ILE A 120 -41.83 30.81 23.21
C ILE A 120 -41.38 29.41 22.78
N LYS A 121 -40.69 28.71 23.67
CA LYS A 121 -40.22 27.33 23.50
C LYS A 121 -40.96 26.38 24.45
N ILE A 122 -41.62 25.38 23.89
CA ILE A 122 -42.29 24.30 24.65
C ILE A 122 -41.50 23.00 24.47
N THR A 123 -41.13 22.37 25.58
CA THR A 123 -40.32 21.15 25.63
C THR A 123 -41.03 20.08 26.46
N GLY A 124 -41.27 18.90 25.89
CA GLY A 124 -41.81 17.76 26.62
C GLY A 124 -40.73 16.78 27.06
N ILE A 125 -40.82 16.30 28.30
CA ILE A 125 -39.88 15.34 28.90
C ILE A 125 -40.68 14.12 29.36
N ASN A 126 -40.26 12.93 28.91
CA ASN A 126 -40.81 11.66 29.36
C ASN A 126 -39.87 11.05 30.41
N THR A 127 -40.14 11.32 31.69
CA THR A 127 -39.34 10.84 32.83
C THR A 127 -39.64 9.38 33.23
N GLY A 128 -40.45 8.66 32.45
CA GLY A 128 -41.01 7.34 32.79
C GLY A 128 -40.37 6.14 32.09
N VAL A 129 -39.22 6.31 31.42
CA VAL A 129 -38.58 5.23 30.67
C VAL A 129 -37.46 4.64 31.52
N GLY A 130 -37.56 3.35 31.84
CA GLY A 130 -36.62 2.67 32.73
C GLY A 130 -35.19 2.70 32.19
N ASN A 131 -34.26 3.19 33.01
CA ASN A 131 -32.83 3.17 32.71
C ASN A 131 -32.39 1.75 32.36
N VAL A 132 -32.01 1.50 31.11
CA VAL A 132 -31.11 0.40 30.78
C VAL A 132 -29.72 0.90 31.19
N THR A 133 -29.09 0.23 32.14
CA THR A 133 -27.72 0.54 32.57
C THR A 133 -26.77 0.40 31.38
N ASP A 134 -25.92 1.40 31.21
CA ASP A 134 -24.75 1.46 30.33
C ASP A 134 -23.98 0.12 30.36
N GLN A 135 -23.78 -0.50 29.20
CA GLN A 135 -23.05 -1.79 29.10
C GLN A 135 -22.11 -1.80 27.91
N ASP A 136 -20.80 -1.88 28.20
CA ASP A 136 -19.78 -2.25 27.21
C ASP A 136 -20.19 -3.54 26.47
N THR A 137 -19.86 -3.62 25.18
CA THR A 137 -20.09 -4.84 24.41
C THR A 137 -19.15 -5.96 24.85
N GLU A 138 -19.46 -7.18 24.43
CA GLU A 138 -18.48 -8.27 24.49
C GLU A 138 -17.26 -7.96 23.61
N ASN A 139 -16.13 -8.58 23.92
CA ASN A 139 -14.91 -8.41 23.14
C ASN A 139 -14.95 -9.30 21.89
N THR A 140 -14.78 -8.71 20.72
CA THR A 140 -14.41 -9.45 19.50
C THR A 140 -12.91 -9.71 19.55
N THR A 141 -12.52 -10.98 19.63
CA THR A 141 -11.12 -11.40 19.77
C THR A 141 -10.60 -11.95 18.46
N TYR A 142 -9.44 -11.45 18.05
CA TYR A 142 -8.69 -11.91 16.89
C TYR A 142 -7.41 -12.56 17.40
N THR A 143 -7.27 -13.85 17.15
CA THR A 143 -6.13 -14.66 17.62
C THR A 143 -5.14 -14.86 16.50
N ASP A 144 -3.85 -14.81 16.83
CA ASP A 144 -2.75 -15.06 15.90
C ASP A 144 -2.91 -14.26 14.59
N VAL A 145 -3.15 -12.94 14.69
CA VAL A 145 -3.55 -12.07 13.57
C VAL A 145 -2.57 -12.01 12.39
N THR A 146 -1.39 -12.61 12.56
CA THR A 146 -0.40 -12.82 11.51
C THR A 146 0.51 -14.01 11.86
N SER A 147 0.77 -14.87 10.87
CA SER A 147 1.64 -16.05 10.97
C SER A 147 3.11 -15.77 10.63
N THR A 148 3.44 -14.55 10.17
CA THR A 148 4.79 -14.18 9.71
C THR A 148 5.74 -13.94 10.88
N ALA A 149 6.86 -14.65 10.99
CA ALA A 149 7.82 -14.40 12.07
C ALA A 149 8.37 -12.96 12.01
N TYR A 150 8.42 -12.27 13.16
CA TYR A 150 8.98 -10.92 13.30
C TYR A 150 10.00 -10.94 14.43
N GLY A 151 11.13 -10.25 14.27
CA GLY A 151 12.10 -9.95 15.32
C GLY A 151 12.34 -8.44 15.39
N ASN A 152 12.73 -7.93 16.56
CA ASN A 152 13.02 -6.50 16.77
C ASN A 152 11.86 -5.57 16.35
N ILE A 153 10.64 -5.87 16.81
CA ILE A 153 9.47 -5.02 16.55
C ILE A 153 9.70 -3.64 17.21
N THR A 154 9.57 -2.56 16.44
CA THR A 154 9.72 -1.17 16.92
C THR A 154 8.38 -0.53 17.26
N SER A 155 7.36 -0.81 16.45
CA SER A 155 6.00 -0.31 16.61
C SER A 155 4.98 -1.35 16.16
N ILE A 156 3.79 -1.30 16.75
CA ILE A 156 2.62 -1.97 16.18
C ILE A 156 1.51 -0.93 16.05
N THR A 157 0.98 -0.80 14.84
CA THR A 157 -0.11 0.12 14.51
C THR A 157 -1.36 -0.67 14.16
N VAL A 158 -2.46 -0.40 14.84
CA VAL A 158 -3.78 -0.97 14.54
C VAL A 158 -4.67 0.12 13.98
N LYS A 159 -5.24 -0.13 12.80
CA LYS A 159 -6.18 0.76 12.12
C LYS A 159 -7.55 0.07 12.03
N VAL A 160 -8.60 0.78 12.42
CA VAL A 160 -9.99 0.31 12.39
C VAL A 160 -10.81 1.26 11.51
N GLU A 161 -11.51 0.69 10.54
CA GLU A 161 -12.41 1.43 9.65
C GLU A 161 -13.84 1.33 10.16
N VAL A 162 -14.42 2.47 10.55
CA VAL A 162 -15.80 2.55 11.05
C VAL A 162 -16.71 2.96 9.90
N ASP A 163 -17.74 2.16 9.63
CA ASP A 163 -18.70 2.37 8.52
C ASP A 163 -19.87 3.25 8.93
N SER A 164 -20.28 3.14 10.19
CA SER A 164 -21.43 3.88 10.68
C SER A 164 -21.42 4.01 12.19
N TYR A 165 -22.09 5.06 12.63
CA TYR A 165 -22.10 5.50 14.01
C TYR A 165 -23.44 6.13 14.38
N ASN A 166 -24.00 5.76 15.52
CA ASN A 166 -25.22 6.34 16.07
C ASN A 166 -25.04 6.62 17.57
N PRO A 167 -24.91 7.88 18.02
CA PRO A 167 -24.80 8.22 19.44
C PRO A 167 -26.16 8.49 20.11
N GLU A 168 -27.27 8.05 19.48
CA GLU A 168 -28.60 8.46 19.92
C GLU A 168 -28.90 8.05 21.37
N GLY A 169 -28.39 6.93 21.86
CA GLY A 169 -28.49 6.52 23.26
C GLY A 169 -27.85 7.55 24.20
N SER A 170 -26.60 7.94 23.93
CA SER A 170 -25.84 8.92 24.70
C SER A 170 -26.41 10.32 24.63
N VAL A 171 -26.88 10.77 23.46
CA VAL A 171 -27.52 12.08 23.30
C VAL A 171 -28.82 12.17 24.11
N TRP A 172 -29.63 11.11 24.15
CA TRP A 172 -30.87 11.09 24.93
C TRP A 172 -30.62 11.07 26.44
N LYS A 173 -29.52 10.45 26.89
CA LYS A 173 -29.17 10.37 28.32
C LYS A 173 -28.30 11.52 28.80
N VAL A 174 -27.73 12.32 27.88
CA VAL A 174 -26.75 13.36 28.18
C VAL A 174 -25.53 12.76 28.90
N THR A 175 -25.00 11.70 28.31
CA THR A 175 -23.84 10.90 28.76
C THR A 175 -22.73 10.96 27.72
N ASP A 176 -21.63 10.25 27.98
CA ASP A 176 -20.50 10.21 27.04
C ASP A 176 -20.88 9.40 25.79
N ASP A 177 -20.42 9.86 24.62
CA ASP A 177 -20.68 9.22 23.33
C ASP A 177 -20.02 7.81 23.25
N PRO A 178 -20.62 6.84 22.55
CA PRO A 178 -20.08 5.48 22.43
C PRO A 178 -18.75 5.49 21.69
N ASP A 179 -17.75 4.73 22.15
CA ASP A 179 -16.41 4.60 21.55
C ASP A 179 -16.04 3.13 21.29
N LEU A 180 -14.92 2.88 20.59
CA LEU A 180 -14.28 1.57 20.50
C LEU A 180 -13.02 1.53 21.38
N GLU A 181 -12.81 0.45 22.14
CA GLU A 181 -11.60 0.25 22.95
C GLU A 181 -10.77 -0.93 22.41
N LEU A 182 -9.48 -0.68 22.15
CA LEU A 182 -8.53 -1.67 21.65
C LEU A 182 -7.72 -2.27 22.80
N PHE A 183 -7.55 -3.60 22.78
CA PHE A 183 -6.65 -4.32 23.65
C PHE A 183 -5.69 -5.20 22.85
N MET A 184 -4.47 -5.32 23.34
CA MET A 184 -3.45 -6.23 22.82
C MET A 184 -2.94 -7.16 23.92
N TYR A 185 -2.60 -8.39 23.56
CA TYR A 185 -2.09 -9.38 24.50
C TYR A 185 -0.57 -9.22 24.73
N ASP A 186 -0.15 -9.16 26.00
CA ASP A 186 1.26 -9.03 26.39
C ASP A 186 1.95 -10.38 26.66
N GLY A 187 1.35 -11.49 26.19
CA GLY A 187 1.82 -12.85 26.49
C GLY A 187 1.37 -13.39 27.84
N SER A 188 0.71 -12.58 28.68
CA SER A 188 0.17 -13.00 29.97
C SER A 188 -1.23 -12.45 30.27
N SER A 189 -1.52 -11.23 29.82
CA SER A 189 -2.72 -10.46 30.10
C SER A 189 -3.09 -9.54 28.94
N TRP A 190 -4.35 -9.12 28.92
CA TRP A 190 -4.86 -8.15 27.95
C TRP A 190 -4.59 -6.73 28.43
N VAL A 191 -3.91 -5.92 27.63
CA VAL A 191 -3.56 -4.53 27.94
C VAL A 191 -4.37 -3.60 27.03
N SER A 192 -5.05 -2.61 27.61
CA SER A 192 -5.78 -1.58 26.85
C SER A 192 -4.79 -0.63 26.19
N MET A 193 -4.91 -0.46 24.87
CA MET A 193 -4.08 0.46 24.07
C MET A 193 -4.70 1.85 23.99
N GLY A 194 -6.00 1.99 24.27
CA GLY A 194 -6.73 3.25 24.24
C GLY A 194 -8.13 3.10 23.64
N THR A 195 -8.90 4.18 23.75
CA THR A 195 -10.17 4.36 23.04
C THR A 195 -9.93 5.08 21.72
N PHE A 196 -10.70 4.68 20.71
CA PHE A 196 -10.83 5.40 19.46
C PHE A 196 -11.86 6.52 19.68
N ASP A 197 -11.38 7.65 20.21
CA ASP A 197 -12.23 8.80 20.53
C ASP A 197 -12.83 9.38 19.25
N LEU A 198 -14.16 9.44 19.17
CA LEU A 198 -14.82 9.98 18.00
C LEU A 198 -14.62 11.49 17.84
N PRO A 199 -14.43 11.98 16.61
CA PRO A 199 -14.46 13.41 16.33
C PRO A 199 -15.80 14.00 16.77
N GLY A 200 -15.78 15.18 17.42
CA GLY A 200 -17.00 15.88 17.86
C GLY A 200 -17.95 16.34 16.73
N THR A 201 -17.69 15.94 15.49
CA THR A 201 -18.59 16.10 14.34
C THR A 201 -19.70 15.05 14.32
N TYR A 202 -19.52 13.89 14.96
CA TYR A 202 -20.52 12.82 14.99
C TYR A 202 -21.49 12.99 16.17
N THR A 203 -22.34 14.01 16.11
CA THR A 203 -23.32 14.35 17.16
C THR A 203 -24.75 14.34 16.63
N GLY A 204 -25.73 14.05 17.49
CA GLY A 204 -27.15 14.20 17.16
C GLY A 204 -27.96 12.90 17.18
N PHE A 205 -29.13 12.91 16.52
CA PHE A 205 -30.06 11.78 16.50
C PHE A 205 -29.98 11.04 15.15
N GLY A 206 -29.85 9.71 15.19
CA GLY A 206 -29.87 8.84 14.02
C GLY A 206 -28.49 8.36 13.54
N LEU A 207 -28.50 7.32 12.70
CA LEU A 207 -27.32 6.69 12.11
C LEU A 207 -26.58 7.66 11.17
N GLN A 208 -25.28 7.78 11.37
CA GLN A 208 -24.36 8.55 10.54
C GLN A 208 -23.40 7.58 9.85
N GLU A 209 -23.46 7.47 8.53
CA GLU A 209 -22.50 6.70 7.74
C GLU A 209 -21.16 7.46 7.65
N THR A 210 -20.06 6.73 7.68
CA THR A 210 -18.70 7.26 7.64
C THR A 210 -17.73 6.22 7.09
N ASN A 211 -16.58 6.66 6.60
CA ASN A 211 -15.44 5.82 6.23
C ASN A 211 -14.19 6.25 7.01
N TYR A 212 -14.42 6.81 8.20
CA TYR A 212 -13.36 7.40 9.01
C TYR A 212 -12.53 6.29 9.64
N ASN A 213 -11.21 6.42 9.45
CA ASN A 213 -10.25 5.46 9.94
C ASN A 213 -9.65 5.93 11.25
N PHE A 214 -9.74 5.07 12.28
CA PHE A 214 -9.10 5.30 13.55
C PHE A 214 -7.81 4.50 13.65
N THR A 215 -6.75 5.12 14.16
CA THR A 215 -5.43 4.49 14.24
C THR A 215 -4.85 4.64 15.64
N ILE A 216 -4.36 3.53 16.22
CA ILE A 216 -3.57 3.53 17.45
C ILE A 216 -2.24 2.85 17.17
N THR A 217 -1.15 3.56 17.44
CA THR A 217 0.23 3.03 17.39
C THR A 217 0.73 2.83 18.81
N THR A 218 1.28 1.64 19.10
CA THR A 218 1.89 1.32 20.39
C THR A 218 3.38 1.03 20.23
N THR A 219 4.17 1.60 21.13
CA THR A 219 5.59 1.27 21.34
C THR A 219 5.80 0.60 22.70
N ASN A 220 4.73 0.06 23.31
CA ASN A 220 4.78 -0.55 24.63
C ASN A 220 5.72 -1.76 24.62
N PRO A 221 6.84 -1.75 25.38
CA PRO A 221 7.84 -2.82 25.34
C PRO A 221 7.28 -4.19 25.71
N ALA A 222 6.29 -4.26 26.60
CA ALA A 222 5.67 -5.52 27.00
C ALA A 222 4.87 -6.17 25.87
N ILE A 223 4.19 -5.36 25.05
CA ILE A 223 3.44 -5.84 23.89
C ILE A 223 4.41 -6.23 22.77
N ILE A 224 5.37 -5.35 22.48
CA ILE A 224 6.41 -5.56 21.47
C ILE A 224 7.14 -6.89 21.70
N SER A 225 7.70 -7.11 22.89
CA SER A 225 8.43 -8.36 23.19
C SER A 225 7.53 -9.59 23.21
N ALA A 226 6.26 -9.45 23.57
CA ALA A 226 5.33 -10.58 23.55
C ALA A 226 4.97 -11.00 22.12
N TRP A 227 4.78 -10.02 21.24
CA TRP A 227 4.35 -10.18 19.85
C TRP A 227 5.45 -10.69 18.91
N GLU A 228 6.70 -10.77 19.36
CA GLU A 228 7.74 -11.56 18.69
C GLU A 228 7.34 -13.04 18.57
N SER A 229 6.59 -13.57 19.55
CA SER A 229 6.00 -14.89 19.48
C SER A 229 4.68 -14.86 18.71
N THR A 230 4.57 -15.64 17.63
CA THR A 230 3.35 -15.75 16.81
C THR A 230 2.09 -16.07 17.64
N SER A 231 2.23 -16.93 18.65
CA SER A 231 1.15 -17.38 19.54
C SER A 231 0.58 -16.33 20.50
N ASN A 232 1.19 -15.14 20.56
CA ASN A 232 0.78 -14.06 21.47
C ASN A 232 0.21 -12.86 20.72
N ARG A 233 0.09 -12.96 19.38
CA ARG A 233 -0.33 -11.87 18.50
C ARG A 233 -1.83 -11.78 18.45
N ASP A 234 -2.39 -11.57 19.63
CA ASP A 234 -3.81 -11.51 19.84
C ASP A 234 -4.21 -10.06 20.14
N LEU A 235 -5.26 -9.61 19.47
CA LEU A 235 -5.90 -8.34 19.74
C LEU A 235 -7.39 -8.56 19.96
N ARG A 236 -8.02 -7.65 20.69
CA ARG A 236 -9.48 -7.65 20.82
C ARG A 236 -10.01 -6.24 20.89
N ILE A 237 -11.23 -6.06 20.42
CA ILE A 237 -11.93 -4.78 20.38
C ILE A 237 -13.33 -4.93 20.98
N ARG A 238 -13.83 -3.86 21.60
CA ARG A 238 -15.20 -3.79 22.11
C ARG A 238 -15.73 -2.36 22.02
N GLY A 239 -17.05 -2.22 21.91
CA GLY A 239 -17.73 -0.95 22.15
C GLY A 239 -17.75 -0.64 23.64
N VAL A 240 -17.49 0.61 24.00
CA VAL A 240 -17.56 1.15 25.37
C VAL A 240 -18.49 2.36 25.39
N LYS A 241 -19.11 2.63 26.54
CA LYS A 241 -20.14 3.69 26.69
C LYS A 241 -21.33 3.50 25.75
N MET A 242 -21.75 2.25 25.56
CA MET A 242 -22.90 1.92 24.73
C MET A 242 -24.19 2.10 25.55
N ASP A 243 -24.85 3.23 25.35
CA ASP A 243 -26.09 3.58 26.00
C ASP A 243 -27.33 3.11 25.23
N GLY A 244 -28.38 2.81 25.98
CA GLY A 244 -29.68 2.46 25.43
C GLY A 244 -30.83 2.98 26.27
N VAL A 245 -31.88 3.43 25.60
CA VAL A 245 -33.18 3.73 26.21
C VAL A 245 -34.10 2.52 25.98
N SER A 246 -35.08 2.24 26.85
CA SER A 246 -35.90 1.01 26.77
C SER A 246 -36.89 0.93 25.58
N SER A 247 -36.62 1.67 24.50
CA SER A 247 -37.22 1.52 23.17
C SER A 247 -36.13 0.95 22.25
N PRO A 248 -36.38 -0.14 21.49
CA PRO A 248 -35.38 -0.81 20.64
C PRO A 248 -34.88 0.03 19.45
N THR A 249 -35.16 1.34 19.44
CA THR A 249 -34.87 2.28 18.36
C THR A 249 -33.97 3.44 18.81
N LYS A 250 -33.58 3.51 20.09
CA LYS A 250 -32.78 4.60 20.66
C LYS A 250 -31.62 4.02 21.47
N ILE A 251 -30.69 3.43 20.74
CA ILE A 251 -29.49 2.80 21.26
C ILE A 251 -28.29 3.41 20.55
N ASP A 252 -27.15 3.32 21.21
CA ASP A 252 -25.88 3.54 20.58
C ASP A 252 -25.53 2.40 19.63
N GLU A 253 -24.90 2.76 18.51
CA GLU A 253 -24.46 1.81 17.49
C GLU A 253 -23.12 2.26 16.93
N ILE A 254 -22.18 1.32 16.79
CA ILE A 254 -20.93 1.51 16.06
C ILE A 254 -20.74 0.28 15.18
N ASN A 255 -20.57 0.49 13.88
CA ASN A 255 -20.26 -0.57 12.93
C ASN A 255 -18.88 -0.34 12.32
N TYR A 256 -18.07 -1.39 12.24
CA TYR A 256 -16.75 -1.37 11.62
C TYR A 256 -16.58 -2.60 10.73
N THR A 257 -16.00 -2.41 9.55
CA THR A 257 -15.84 -3.47 8.53
C THR A 257 -14.43 -4.04 8.52
N ASN A 258 -13.41 -3.18 8.65
CA ASN A 258 -12.02 -3.57 8.44
C ASN A 258 -11.13 -3.27 9.65
N LEU A 259 -10.20 -4.19 9.91
CA LEU A 259 -9.15 -4.04 10.91
C LEU A 259 -7.80 -4.41 10.27
N TRP A 260 -6.86 -3.48 10.34
CA TRP A 260 -5.52 -3.62 9.79
C TRP A 260 -4.48 -3.58 10.92
N VAL A 261 -3.49 -4.45 10.84
CA VAL A 261 -2.36 -4.50 11.77
C VAL A 261 -1.07 -4.32 10.98
N ILE A 262 -0.35 -3.27 11.31
CA ILE A 262 0.94 -2.91 10.71
C ILE A 262 2.00 -3.12 11.78
N VAL A 263 2.99 -3.95 11.50
CA VAL A 263 4.10 -4.24 12.40
C VAL A 263 5.37 -3.66 11.78
N GLU A 264 6.00 -2.74 12.48
CA GLU A 264 7.28 -2.17 12.09
C GLU A 264 8.41 -2.89 12.83
N THR A 265 9.50 -3.18 12.13
CA THR A 265 10.69 -3.84 12.69
C THR A 265 11.92 -3.05 12.31
N GLU A 266 12.91 -2.98 13.20
CA GLU A 266 14.25 -2.54 12.81
C GLU A 266 14.87 -3.62 11.91
N SER A 267 15.28 -3.23 10.70
CA SER A 267 15.86 -4.15 9.72
C SER A 267 17.15 -4.79 10.25
N ILE A 268 17.33 -6.07 9.90
CA ILE A 268 18.43 -7.00 10.19
C ILE A 268 18.30 -7.73 11.55
N VAL A 269 17.53 -8.84 11.53
CA VAL A 269 17.84 -10.02 12.35
C VAL A 269 18.09 -11.18 11.39
N ASP A 270 19.35 -11.60 11.34
CA ASP A 270 19.80 -12.89 10.82
C ASP A 270 18.91 -14.02 11.38
N PRO A 271 18.03 -14.65 10.55
CA PRO A 271 17.16 -15.72 11.01
C PRO A 271 17.88 -17.06 11.26
N PHE A 272 19.18 -17.16 10.99
CA PHE A 272 19.90 -18.41 10.88
C PHE A 272 21.04 -18.61 11.90
N ASN A 273 21.51 -17.53 12.54
CA ASN A 273 22.51 -17.52 13.63
C ASN A 273 23.70 -18.45 13.38
N PHE A 274 24.52 -18.12 12.37
CA PHE A 274 25.75 -18.86 12.04
C PHE A 274 26.97 -18.44 12.87
N GLY A 275 26.81 -17.43 13.74
CA GLY A 275 27.90 -16.80 14.49
C GLY A 275 28.84 -15.95 13.63
N LEU A 276 28.45 -15.63 12.41
CA LEU A 276 29.14 -14.79 11.43
C LEU A 276 28.49 -13.40 11.38
N GLU A 277 29.29 -12.36 11.12
CA GLU A 277 28.80 -10.96 11.14
C GLU A 277 28.24 -10.55 9.77
N ASP A 278 28.87 -10.96 8.65
CA ASP A 278 28.47 -10.61 7.28
C ASP A 278 28.59 -11.81 6.34
N TYR A 279 27.62 -12.72 6.36
CA TYR A 279 27.76 -14.01 5.68
C TYR A 279 26.82 -14.20 4.49
N TRP A 280 27.31 -14.94 3.50
CA TRP A 280 26.51 -15.51 2.42
C TRP A 280 26.20 -16.96 2.73
N PHE A 281 25.01 -17.46 2.36
CA PHE A 281 24.63 -18.85 2.64
C PHE A 281 24.03 -19.58 1.44
N VAL A 282 24.30 -20.89 1.36
CA VAL A 282 23.67 -21.82 0.42
C VAL A 282 22.56 -22.57 1.13
N ASP A 283 21.35 -22.51 0.59
CA ASP A 283 20.19 -23.26 1.08
C ASP A 283 19.79 -24.36 0.09
N SER A 284 19.81 -25.61 0.56
CA SER A 284 19.48 -26.78 -0.27
C SER A 284 18.03 -26.85 -0.75
N ASP A 285 17.10 -26.14 -0.08
CA ASP A 285 15.67 -26.25 -0.35
C ASP A 285 15.17 -25.26 -1.43
N LYS A 286 16.00 -24.29 -1.85
CA LYS A 286 15.56 -23.23 -2.78
C LYS A 286 15.64 -23.57 -4.27
N ASN A 287 16.14 -24.74 -4.70
CA ASN A 287 16.24 -25.09 -6.14
C ASN A 287 16.60 -26.58 -6.42
N CYS A 288 15.78 -27.58 -6.05
CA CYS A 288 16.14 -28.97 -6.39
C CYS A 288 14.98 -29.86 -6.90
N PRO A 289 14.79 -29.96 -8.24
CA PRO A 289 14.14 -31.10 -8.90
C PRO A 289 15.03 -32.37 -8.79
N PRO A 290 14.58 -33.57 -9.17
CA PRO A 290 15.09 -34.86 -8.64
C PRO A 290 16.49 -35.35 -9.11
N ASP A 291 17.43 -34.47 -9.48
CA ASP A 291 18.83 -34.80 -9.82
C ASP A 291 19.80 -33.93 -8.99
N PRO A 292 21.07 -34.35 -8.77
CA PRO A 292 21.99 -33.70 -7.83
C PRO A 292 22.14 -32.20 -8.11
N CYS A 293 21.91 -31.38 -7.07
CA CYS A 293 21.80 -29.92 -7.18
C CYS A 293 23.09 -29.31 -7.75
N SER A 294 22.96 -28.33 -8.67
CA SER A 294 24.12 -27.58 -9.17
C SER A 294 24.76 -26.79 -8.02
N PRO A 295 26.10 -26.65 -8.00
CA PRO A 295 26.79 -25.85 -6.99
C PRO A 295 26.27 -24.41 -6.99
N ALA A 296 25.93 -23.90 -5.82
CA ALA A 296 25.80 -22.47 -5.58
C ALA A 296 27.09 -22.02 -4.89
N GLY A 297 27.71 -20.96 -5.41
CA GLY A 297 28.95 -20.39 -4.88
C GLY A 297 29.01 -18.88 -5.05
N LEU A 298 29.73 -18.21 -4.15
CA LEU A 298 30.15 -16.82 -4.30
C LEU A 298 31.43 -16.80 -5.13
N SER A 299 31.47 -15.96 -6.15
CA SER A 299 32.61 -15.80 -7.03
C SER A 299 33.27 -14.44 -6.85
N GLN A 300 34.59 -14.41 -6.68
CA GLN A 300 35.40 -13.19 -6.60
C GLN A 300 36.53 -13.26 -7.63
N ASP A 301 36.61 -12.22 -8.46
CA ASP A 301 37.69 -12.05 -9.42
C ASP A 301 38.84 -11.24 -8.82
N PHE A 302 40.07 -11.66 -9.12
CA PHE A 302 41.28 -10.89 -8.81
C PHE A 302 42.31 -11.03 -9.92
N THR A 303 43.24 -10.09 -9.99
CA THR A 303 44.38 -10.16 -10.91
C THR A 303 45.67 -10.18 -10.11
N SER A 304 46.71 -10.80 -10.68
CA SER A 304 48.04 -10.73 -10.10
C SER A 304 48.94 -9.90 -11.02
N PRO A 305 49.67 -8.89 -10.51
CA PRO A 305 50.65 -8.12 -11.27
C PRO A 305 51.94 -8.90 -11.58
N THR A 306 52.10 -10.12 -11.04
CA THR A 306 53.24 -11.01 -11.30
C THR A 306 52.82 -12.46 -11.40
N ASN A 307 53.55 -13.24 -12.19
CA ASN A 307 53.37 -14.69 -12.31
C ASN A 307 54.21 -15.49 -11.30
N SER A 308 54.79 -14.84 -10.28
CA SER A 308 55.63 -15.48 -9.25
C SER A 308 55.58 -14.72 -7.91
N PRO A 309 54.41 -14.65 -7.25
CA PRO A 309 54.32 -14.03 -5.92
C PRO A 309 55.16 -14.79 -4.86
N VAL A 310 55.55 -14.11 -3.79
CA VAL A 310 56.29 -14.67 -2.66
C VAL A 310 55.39 -15.51 -1.75
N THR A 311 54.20 -15.02 -1.43
CA THR A 311 53.12 -15.79 -0.80
C THR A 311 51.80 -15.44 -1.48
N ALA A 312 50.83 -16.36 -1.45
CA ALA A 312 49.46 -16.07 -1.84
C ALA A 312 48.54 -16.99 -1.03
N ASN A 313 47.75 -16.42 -0.14
CA ASN A 313 46.88 -17.15 0.77
C ASN A 313 45.42 -16.74 0.54
N LEU A 314 44.54 -17.73 0.36
CA LEU A 314 43.09 -17.56 0.45
C LEU A 314 42.67 -17.84 1.89
N THR A 315 42.06 -16.87 2.56
CA THR A 315 41.48 -17.00 3.90
C THR A 315 39.96 -16.86 3.79
N PHE A 316 39.20 -17.66 4.54
CA PHE A 316 37.75 -17.50 4.64
C PHE A 316 37.22 -18.14 5.92
N LYS A 317 36.08 -17.65 6.39
CA LYS A 317 35.29 -18.28 7.45
C LYS A 317 34.14 -19.07 6.86
N HIS A 318 33.82 -20.19 7.48
CA HIS A 318 32.63 -20.96 7.16
C HIS A 318 31.96 -21.51 8.42
N SER A 319 30.65 -21.73 8.34
CA SER A 319 29.83 -22.24 9.45
C SER A 319 28.61 -23.00 8.93
N GLY A 320 28.11 -23.94 9.72
CA GLY A 320 26.83 -24.61 9.49
C GLY A 320 25.92 -24.42 10.69
N SER A 321 24.62 -24.64 10.52
CA SER A 321 23.66 -24.60 11.62
C SER A 321 23.01 -25.96 11.83
N ALA A 322 23.16 -26.52 13.04
CA ALA A 322 22.59 -27.80 13.43
C ALA A 322 21.05 -27.87 13.27
N ASP A 323 20.36 -26.73 13.41
CA ASP A 323 18.90 -26.64 13.25
C ASP A 323 18.47 -26.76 11.78
N TYR A 324 19.40 -26.50 10.87
CA TYR A 324 19.21 -26.53 9.42
C TYR A 324 20.21 -27.48 8.74
N PHE A 325 20.52 -28.62 9.36
CA PHE A 325 21.40 -29.65 8.79
C PHE A 325 20.65 -30.98 8.61
N GLY A 326 19.78 -31.05 7.60
CA GLY A 326 18.91 -32.19 7.34
C GLY A 326 19.55 -33.33 6.54
N SER A 327 20.59 -33.05 5.74
CA SER A 327 21.29 -34.00 4.87
C SER A 327 22.78 -33.70 4.75
N GLY A 328 23.58 -34.63 4.20
CA GLY A 328 25.02 -34.42 4.02
C GLY A 328 25.34 -33.38 2.93
N ALA A 329 26.34 -32.53 3.15
CA ALA A 329 26.77 -31.48 2.21
C ALA A 329 28.30 -31.46 2.03
N VAL A 330 28.77 -30.77 0.98
CA VAL A 330 30.19 -30.54 0.69
C VAL A 330 30.41 -29.05 0.56
N GLY A 331 31.22 -28.47 1.42
CA GLY A 331 31.79 -27.13 1.19
C GLY A 331 32.97 -27.23 0.22
N PHE A 332 33.11 -26.27 -0.69
CA PHE A 332 34.23 -26.22 -1.63
C PHE A 332 34.69 -24.78 -1.89
N CYS A 333 35.95 -24.62 -2.31
CA CYS A 333 36.43 -23.43 -2.99
C CYS A 333 37.23 -23.84 -4.23
N ASN A 334 36.86 -23.31 -5.40
CA ASN A 334 37.52 -23.53 -6.68
C ASN A 334 38.23 -22.26 -7.12
N LEU A 335 39.43 -22.40 -7.68
CA LEU A 335 40.22 -21.32 -8.27
C LEU A 335 40.33 -21.54 -9.77
N THR A 336 39.85 -20.59 -10.56
CA THR A 336 40.11 -20.51 -12.00
C THR A 336 41.44 -19.81 -12.24
N HIS A 337 42.34 -20.49 -12.95
CA HIS A 337 43.67 -20.00 -13.31
C HIS A 337 43.98 -20.33 -14.78
N PRO A 338 45.13 -19.89 -15.35
CA PRO A 338 45.44 -20.13 -16.77
C PRO A 338 45.43 -21.61 -17.21
N GLY A 339 45.58 -22.54 -16.27
CA GLY A 339 45.49 -23.99 -16.50
C GLY A 339 44.08 -24.58 -16.42
N GLY A 340 43.07 -23.75 -16.19
CA GLY A 340 41.68 -24.13 -15.96
C GLY A 340 41.26 -23.98 -14.48
N GLU A 341 40.09 -24.50 -14.16
CA GLU A 341 39.56 -24.51 -12.79
C GLU A 341 40.24 -25.60 -11.95
N THR A 342 40.53 -25.29 -10.68
CA THR A 342 41.12 -26.24 -9.73
C THR A 342 40.50 -26.05 -8.35
N GLN A 343 40.01 -27.13 -7.75
CA GLN A 343 39.53 -27.12 -6.38
C GLN A 343 40.69 -26.93 -5.41
N VAL A 344 40.70 -25.81 -4.69
CA VAL A 344 41.74 -25.42 -3.73
C VAL A 344 41.37 -25.78 -2.29
N TRP A 345 40.08 -25.89 -1.99
CA TRP A 345 39.57 -26.41 -0.72
C TRP A 345 38.31 -27.25 -0.91
N PHE A 346 38.14 -28.26 -0.07
CA PHE A 346 36.90 -29.04 0.01
C PHE A 346 36.76 -29.72 1.38
N GLU A 347 35.54 -29.83 1.89
CA GLU A 347 35.22 -30.59 3.08
C GLU A 347 33.83 -31.25 2.98
N ASN A 348 33.72 -32.51 3.41
CA ASN A 348 32.46 -33.25 3.42
C ASN A 348 31.83 -33.22 4.82
N TRP A 349 30.60 -32.74 4.93
CA TRP A 349 29.87 -32.58 6.18
C TRP A 349 28.68 -33.55 6.24
N THR A 350 28.70 -34.46 7.21
CA THR A 350 27.60 -35.42 7.46
C THR A 350 26.65 -34.99 8.59
N SER A 351 27.01 -33.92 9.28
CA SER A 351 26.29 -33.21 10.35
C SER A 351 26.97 -31.85 10.48
N ASP A 352 26.33 -30.85 11.10
CA ASP A 352 26.99 -29.60 11.47
C ASP A 352 28.30 -29.92 12.23
N PRO A 353 29.48 -29.70 11.62
CA PRO A 353 30.75 -30.09 12.22
C PRO A 353 31.21 -29.09 13.29
N HIS A 354 30.59 -27.91 13.38
CA HIS A 354 31.09 -26.78 14.16
C HIS A 354 30.08 -26.19 15.15
N GLY A 355 28.83 -26.64 15.13
CA GLY A 355 27.82 -26.29 16.14
C GLY A 355 27.44 -24.82 16.10
N GLY A 356 27.34 -24.22 14.92
CA GLY A 356 27.12 -22.78 14.73
C GLY A 356 28.31 -21.89 15.13
N THR A 357 29.50 -22.45 15.35
CA THR A 357 30.73 -21.66 15.60
C THR A 357 31.53 -21.55 14.30
N PRO A 358 31.85 -20.34 13.81
CA PRO A 358 32.66 -20.18 12.61
C PRO A 358 34.05 -20.80 12.70
N VAL A 359 34.51 -21.37 11.60
CA VAL A 359 35.87 -21.89 11.42
C VAL A 359 36.58 -21.12 10.31
N THR A 360 37.79 -20.65 10.59
CA THR A 360 38.65 -19.98 9.60
C THR A 360 39.57 -20.99 8.92
N GLU A 361 39.58 -20.96 7.60
CA GLU A 361 40.48 -21.73 6.74
C GLU A 361 41.51 -20.79 6.09
N THR A 362 42.73 -21.28 5.89
CA THR A 362 43.78 -20.55 5.15
C THR A 362 44.48 -21.51 4.20
N ILE A 363 44.45 -21.20 2.90
CA ILE A 363 44.89 -22.06 1.81
C ILE A 363 45.98 -21.36 1.00
N ASP A 364 47.15 -21.99 0.90
CA ASP A 364 48.25 -21.51 0.04
C ASP A 364 47.90 -21.75 -1.44
N ILE A 365 47.59 -20.66 -2.15
CA ILE A 365 47.25 -20.64 -3.58
C ILE A 365 48.40 -20.16 -4.47
N LYS A 366 49.59 -19.92 -3.91
CA LYS A 366 50.75 -19.35 -4.62
C LYS A 366 51.08 -20.04 -5.92
N ASN A 367 51.02 -21.37 -5.93
CA ASN A 367 51.43 -22.17 -7.09
C ASN A 367 50.46 -22.08 -8.28
N TYR A 368 49.27 -21.51 -8.08
CA TYR A 368 48.28 -21.31 -9.13
C TYR A 368 48.41 -19.94 -9.81
N ILE A 369 49.05 -18.98 -9.13
CA ILE A 369 49.31 -17.64 -9.66
C ILE A 369 50.48 -17.67 -10.66
N THR A 370 50.18 -18.08 -11.89
CA THR A 370 51.15 -18.36 -12.97
C THR A 370 51.12 -17.36 -14.14
N SER A 371 50.32 -16.31 -14.07
CA SER A 371 50.16 -15.28 -15.12
C SER A 371 49.98 -13.91 -14.50
N ASP A 372 50.55 -12.89 -15.15
CA ASP A 372 50.43 -11.47 -14.80
C ASP A 372 49.37 -10.74 -15.66
N ASN A 373 48.69 -11.46 -16.54
CA ASN A 373 47.66 -10.96 -17.47
C ASN A 373 46.46 -11.91 -17.51
N PHE A 374 46.07 -12.47 -16.37
CA PHE A 374 44.92 -13.35 -16.23
C PHE A 374 44.06 -12.89 -15.06
N THR A 375 42.75 -12.85 -15.26
CA THR A 375 41.78 -12.68 -14.18
C THR A 375 41.53 -14.04 -13.55
N TYR A 376 42.01 -14.20 -12.32
CA TYR A 376 41.73 -15.34 -11.48
C TYR A 376 40.36 -15.21 -10.86
N THR A 377 39.67 -16.32 -10.68
CA THR A 377 38.32 -16.34 -10.07
C THR A 377 38.32 -17.35 -8.94
N ILE A 378 37.96 -16.95 -7.73
CA ILE A 378 37.73 -17.86 -6.61
C ILE A 378 36.22 -18.01 -6.43
N GLU A 379 35.74 -19.24 -6.51
CA GLU A 379 34.36 -19.60 -6.26
C GLU A 379 34.27 -20.47 -5.01
N CYS A 380 33.74 -19.94 -3.91
CA CYS A 380 33.50 -20.69 -2.67
C CYS A 380 32.01 -20.96 -2.50
N GLY A 381 31.64 -22.22 -2.22
CA GLY A 381 30.25 -22.64 -2.23
C GLY A 381 30.01 -23.96 -1.53
N ALA A 382 28.78 -24.46 -1.66
CA ALA A 382 28.40 -25.75 -1.12
C ALA A 382 27.51 -26.57 -2.06
N VAL A 383 27.59 -27.89 -1.95
CA VAL A 383 26.79 -28.86 -2.70
C VAL A 383 26.16 -29.87 -1.73
N VAL A 384 24.85 -30.08 -1.82
CA VAL A 384 24.17 -31.11 -1.02
C VAL A 384 24.25 -32.47 -1.69
N THR A 385 24.58 -33.51 -0.91
CA THR A 385 24.97 -34.84 -1.42
C THR A 385 23.90 -35.92 -1.27
N GLU A 386 22.87 -35.70 -0.46
CA GLU A 386 21.80 -36.67 -0.21
C GLU A 386 20.41 -36.02 -0.31
N SER A 387 19.48 -36.70 -0.98
CA SER A 387 18.09 -36.25 -1.10
C SER A 387 17.34 -36.50 0.22
N GLY A 388 17.11 -35.46 1.02
CA GLY A 388 16.19 -35.51 2.15
C GLY A 388 16.64 -34.66 3.34
N GLY A 389 16.22 -33.39 3.36
CA GLY A 389 16.38 -32.46 4.48
C GLY A 389 17.14 -31.19 4.10
N ARG A 390 16.65 -30.04 4.59
CA ARG A 390 17.25 -28.71 4.39
C ARG A 390 18.64 -28.64 5.01
N THR A 391 19.66 -28.34 4.23
CA THR A 391 21.02 -28.08 4.70
C THR A 391 21.44 -26.67 4.31
N ILE A 392 21.84 -25.86 5.30
CA ILE A 392 22.35 -24.49 5.08
C ILE A 392 23.80 -24.36 5.53
N ILE A 393 24.64 -23.79 4.66
CA ILE A 393 26.06 -23.53 4.89
C ILE A 393 26.35 -22.06 4.62
N ALA A 394 27.06 -21.40 5.52
CA ALA A 394 27.43 -20.00 5.41
C ALA A 394 28.95 -19.81 5.23
N PHE A 395 29.32 -18.78 4.48
CA PHE A 395 30.69 -18.31 4.25
C PHE A 395 30.79 -16.80 4.51
N ASP A 396 31.91 -16.35 5.04
CA ASP A 396 32.21 -14.95 5.39
C ASP A 396 33.73 -14.71 5.30
N GLU A 397 34.19 -13.46 5.28
CA GLU A 397 35.60 -13.04 5.28
C GLU A 397 36.46 -13.72 4.21
N ILE A 398 35.93 -13.88 2.99
CA ILE A 398 36.72 -14.39 1.87
C ILE A 398 37.75 -13.32 1.47
N ASP A 399 39.00 -13.57 1.85
CA ASP A 399 40.14 -12.66 1.69
C ASP A 399 41.28 -13.34 0.91
N ILE A 400 41.96 -12.57 0.06
CA ILE A 400 43.07 -13.03 -0.76
C ILE A 400 44.29 -12.14 -0.49
N GLU A 401 45.22 -12.65 0.29
CA GLU A 401 46.48 -11.96 0.58
C GLU A 401 47.56 -12.44 -0.39
N ILE A 402 48.11 -11.55 -1.21
CA ILE A 402 49.20 -11.87 -2.14
C ILE A 402 50.40 -10.97 -1.87
N GLU A 403 51.51 -11.56 -1.43
CA GLU A 403 52.76 -10.86 -1.20
C GLU A 403 53.63 -10.94 -2.46
N TYR A 404 53.91 -9.81 -3.11
CA TYR A 404 54.66 -9.77 -4.37
C TYR A 404 56.17 -9.61 -4.18
N THR A 405 56.58 -9.01 -3.07
CA THR A 405 57.97 -8.72 -2.71
C THR A 405 58.24 -9.29 -1.33
N GLY A 406 59.11 -10.30 -1.24
CA GLY A 406 59.44 -10.88 0.06
C GLY A 406 60.17 -9.83 0.89
N ALA A 407 59.88 -9.73 2.19
CA ALA A 407 60.53 -8.80 3.11
C ALA A 407 62.02 -8.58 2.80
N GLY A 408 62.33 -7.49 2.06
CA GLY A 408 63.67 -7.11 1.63
C GLY A 408 64.07 -7.36 0.16
N ALA A 409 63.15 -7.48 -0.80
CA ALA A 409 63.48 -7.76 -2.21
C ALA A 409 62.95 -6.72 -3.25
N GLY A 410 63.49 -5.49 -3.23
CA GLY A 410 63.57 -4.58 -4.39
C GLY A 410 62.31 -3.78 -4.77
N ASP A 411 62.56 -2.60 -5.37
CA ASP A 411 61.63 -1.56 -5.85
C ASP A 411 60.25 -2.04 -6.31
N ASP A 412 59.26 -1.87 -5.44
CA ASP A 412 57.83 -2.05 -5.71
C ASP A 412 57.10 -0.74 -6.05
N GLY A 413 57.85 0.36 -6.22
CA GLY A 413 57.33 1.70 -6.46
C GLY A 413 57.00 2.50 -5.20
N TRP A 414 57.08 1.90 -4.00
CA TRP A 414 56.71 2.54 -2.73
C TRP A 414 57.89 2.69 -1.76
N ASP A 415 58.85 1.76 -1.79
CA ASP A 415 59.87 1.63 -0.73
C ASP A 415 61.35 1.73 -1.15
N TYR A 416 61.67 1.83 -2.46
CA TYR A 416 63.07 1.69 -2.91
C TYR A 416 63.43 2.40 -4.23
N GLY A 417 64.04 3.58 -4.18
CA GLY A 417 64.59 4.23 -5.39
C GLY A 417 65.95 4.88 -5.16
N TYR A 418 67.04 4.30 -5.67
CA TYR A 418 68.35 4.97 -5.69
C TYR A 418 68.27 6.28 -6.50
N GLY A 419 68.09 7.42 -5.82
CA GLY A 419 68.17 8.76 -6.41
C GLY A 419 66.85 9.46 -6.74
N ASN A 420 65.70 8.89 -6.37
CA ASN A 420 64.39 9.54 -6.35
C ASN A 420 63.47 8.70 -5.45
N ASP A 421 63.19 9.16 -4.22
CA ASP A 421 62.40 8.42 -3.22
C ASP A 421 60.99 9.01 -3.10
N ALA A 422 60.02 8.20 -2.64
CA ALA A 422 58.59 8.52 -2.60
C ALA A 422 58.25 9.90 -1.99
N TYR A 423 58.99 10.31 -0.95
CA TYR A 423 58.82 11.61 -0.30
C TYR A 423 60.10 12.49 -0.33
N GLY A 424 61.09 12.22 -1.19
CA GLY A 424 62.32 13.03 -1.29
C GLY A 424 63.59 12.28 -1.69
N ARG A 425 64.76 12.64 -1.12
CA ARG A 425 66.06 12.00 -1.40
C ARG A 425 66.61 11.32 -0.15
N THR A 426 66.62 10.00 -0.14
CA THR A 426 67.25 9.10 0.84
C THR A 426 68.68 8.82 0.40
N ASP A 427 69.63 8.84 1.32
CA ASP A 427 71.03 8.54 1.01
C ASP A 427 71.29 7.01 1.16
N PRO A 428 72.18 6.41 0.34
CA PRO A 428 72.13 4.99 -0.02
C PRO A 428 72.71 3.99 1.00
N GLY A 429 72.55 4.23 2.30
CA GLY A 429 73.17 3.38 3.33
C GLY A 429 72.43 3.25 4.66
N MET A 430 71.25 3.86 4.80
CA MET A 430 70.46 3.83 6.03
C MET A 430 69.00 3.67 5.61
N ALA A 431 68.48 2.45 5.75
CA ALA A 431 67.08 2.15 5.54
C ALA A 431 66.60 1.43 6.79
N SER A 432 65.53 1.92 7.40
CA SER A 432 64.85 1.23 8.48
C SER A 432 63.38 1.61 8.47
N THR A 433 62.44 0.70 8.79
CA THR A 433 62.46 -0.79 8.77
C THR A 433 61.00 -1.18 9.04
N SER A 434 60.37 -1.91 8.12
CA SER A 434 59.04 -2.53 8.20
C SER A 434 57.80 -1.61 8.25
N ALA A 435 56.87 -1.88 7.34
CA ALA A 435 55.45 -1.67 7.58
C ALA A 435 54.88 -2.91 8.29
N SER A 436 53.99 -2.74 9.26
CA SER A 436 53.37 -3.84 9.99
C SER A 436 51.95 -3.49 10.41
N TYR A 437 51.06 -4.47 10.43
CA TYR A 437 49.74 -4.33 11.04
C TYR A 437 49.87 -4.45 12.58
N GLU A 438 49.48 -3.41 13.32
CA GLU A 438 49.50 -3.40 14.80
C GLU A 438 48.20 -2.78 15.33
N ASN A 439 47.45 -3.52 16.15
CA ASN A 439 46.14 -3.10 16.71
C ASN A 439 45.14 -2.61 15.64
N GLU A 440 44.97 -3.39 14.56
CA GLU A 440 44.05 -3.08 13.44
C GLU A 440 44.44 -1.84 12.61
N LYS A 441 45.61 -1.23 12.87
CA LYS A 441 46.12 -0.08 12.14
C LYS A 441 47.35 -0.42 11.33
N LEU A 442 47.51 0.23 10.18
CA LEU A 442 48.76 0.13 9.44
C LEU A 442 49.82 1.02 10.10
N LYS A 443 50.96 0.44 10.46
CA LYS A 443 52.11 1.16 11.01
C LYS A 443 53.26 1.28 10.02
N VAL A 444 53.85 2.46 9.91
CA VAL A 444 55.06 2.78 9.17
C VAL A 444 56.13 3.30 10.14
N GLU A 445 57.30 2.65 10.20
CA GLU A 445 58.43 3.09 11.03
C GLU A 445 59.56 3.69 10.18
N VAL A 446 60.00 4.90 10.51
CA VAL A 446 61.07 5.62 9.80
C VAL A 446 62.15 6.10 10.79
N GLY A 447 63.43 5.89 10.48
CA GLY A 447 64.57 6.24 11.34
C GLY A 447 65.09 5.07 12.19
N GLY A 448 66.08 5.28 13.07
CA GLY A 448 66.71 4.23 13.89
C GLY A 448 68.13 3.80 13.49
N TYR A 449 68.88 4.65 12.78
CA TYR A 449 70.26 4.37 12.35
C TYR A 449 71.25 5.47 12.76
N SER A 450 72.38 5.07 13.35
CA SER A 450 73.45 6.02 13.73
C SER A 450 74.40 6.33 12.56
N GLY A 451 74.48 7.59 12.10
CA GLY A 451 75.70 8.00 11.37
C GLY A 451 75.71 9.19 10.41
N SER A 452 74.63 9.94 10.15
CA SER A 452 74.74 11.28 9.52
C SER A 452 73.39 11.96 9.31
N TRP A 453 73.39 13.29 9.30
CA TRP A 453 72.32 14.27 8.96
C TRP A 453 71.54 14.03 7.64
N ARG A 454 71.04 12.83 7.38
CA ARG A 454 70.45 12.38 6.11
C ARG A 454 68.97 12.10 6.29
N THR A 455 68.13 12.40 5.30
CA THR A 455 66.67 12.22 5.39
C THR A 455 66.29 10.78 5.09
N ASP A 456 65.36 10.24 5.88
CA ASP A 456 64.76 8.91 5.72
C ASP A 456 63.26 9.04 5.42
N SER A 457 62.70 8.13 4.63
CA SER A 457 61.26 8.05 4.38
C SER A 457 60.83 6.60 4.14
N ALA A 458 59.59 6.29 4.49
CA ALA A 458 58.92 5.04 4.11
C ALA A 458 57.44 5.33 3.83
N ALA A 459 56.86 4.53 2.96
CA ALA A 459 55.46 4.60 2.56
C ALA A 459 54.87 3.20 2.46
N TRP A 460 53.55 3.13 2.48
CA TRP A 460 52.75 1.97 2.14
C TRP A 460 51.52 2.47 1.40
N GLY A 461 50.94 1.69 0.50
CA GLY A 461 49.80 2.17 -0.25
C GLY A 461 48.85 1.09 -0.74
N VAL A 462 47.66 1.56 -1.09
CA VAL A 462 46.56 0.77 -1.65
C VAL A 462 46.40 1.07 -3.13
N GLN A 463 45.97 0.05 -3.88
CA GLN A 463 45.61 0.19 -5.29
C GLN A 463 44.10 0.29 -5.40
N ILE A 464 43.62 1.27 -6.16
CA ILE A 464 42.21 1.55 -6.38
C ILE A 464 41.95 1.54 -7.89
N TYR A 465 40.94 0.81 -8.33
CA TYR A 465 40.52 0.82 -9.73
C TYR A 465 39.34 1.77 -9.91
N ILE A 466 39.51 2.80 -10.74
CA ILE A 466 38.42 3.70 -11.15
C ILE A 466 37.83 3.15 -12.45
N SER A 467 36.55 2.76 -12.41
CA SER A 467 35.80 2.28 -13.58
C SER A 467 35.51 3.42 -14.57
N GLN A 468 35.02 3.07 -15.76
CA GLN A 468 34.57 4.08 -16.73
C GLN A 468 33.39 4.89 -16.18
N SER A 469 32.40 4.24 -15.55
CA SER A 469 31.21 4.92 -15.01
C SER A 469 31.57 5.93 -13.92
N VAL A 470 32.39 5.53 -12.95
CA VAL A 470 32.83 6.42 -11.86
C VAL A 470 33.62 7.62 -12.40
N TYR A 471 34.41 7.43 -13.46
CA TYR A 471 35.10 8.54 -14.10
C TYR A 471 34.14 9.49 -14.80
N ASP A 472 33.11 8.97 -15.47
CA ASP A 472 32.11 9.80 -16.16
C ASP A 472 31.34 10.67 -15.14
N ASP A 473 30.97 10.12 -13.99
CA ASP A 473 30.32 10.87 -12.89
C ASP A 473 31.20 12.04 -12.40
N ILE A 474 32.51 11.80 -12.26
CA ILE A 474 33.50 12.83 -11.86
C ILE A 474 33.68 13.88 -12.97
N ASP A 475 33.72 13.49 -14.25
CA ASP A 475 33.82 14.41 -15.40
C ASP A 475 32.57 15.30 -15.51
N ASP A 476 31.40 14.78 -15.10
CA ASP A 476 30.13 15.49 -15.04
C ASP A 476 29.96 16.36 -13.78
N GLY A 477 30.93 16.34 -12.86
CA GLY A 477 31.04 17.27 -11.75
C GLY A 477 30.86 16.67 -10.36
N ALA A 478 30.79 15.35 -10.23
CA ALA A 478 30.85 14.69 -8.93
C ALA A 478 32.17 15.01 -8.20
N THR A 479 32.10 15.04 -6.87
CA THR A 479 33.30 15.17 -6.02
C THR A 479 33.88 13.80 -5.71
N ALA A 480 35.19 13.72 -5.54
CA ALA A 480 35.89 12.53 -5.07
C ALA A 480 36.76 12.93 -3.88
N THR A 481 36.47 12.43 -2.69
CA THR A 481 37.14 12.84 -1.45
C THR A 481 37.87 11.67 -0.83
N VAL A 482 39.18 11.83 -0.58
CA VAL A 482 39.97 10.90 0.24
C VAL A 482 39.94 11.36 1.68
N SER A 483 39.75 10.44 2.62
CA SER A 483 39.97 10.71 4.04
C SER A 483 40.65 9.54 4.76
N PHE A 484 41.40 9.84 5.81
CA PHE A 484 41.97 8.83 6.71
C PHE A 484 42.36 9.43 8.06
N ASP A 485 42.37 8.59 9.09
CA ASP A 485 42.94 8.91 10.38
C ASP A 485 44.43 8.59 10.40
N TRP A 486 45.21 9.46 11.03
CA TRP A 486 46.64 9.25 11.23
C TRP A 486 47.03 9.49 12.69
N THR A 487 48.06 8.78 13.14
CA THR A 487 48.72 8.99 14.44
C THR A 487 50.22 8.93 14.22
N ALA A 488 50.97 9.86 14.79
CA ALA A 488 52.41 9.89 14.73
C ALA A 488 53.00 9.94 16.14
N GLN A 489 54.02 9.14 16.39
CA GLN A 489 54.72 9.07 17.67
C GLN A 489 56.22 9.20 17.46
N ASP A 490 56.85 9.94 18.36
CA ASP A 490 58.30 9.97 18.52
C ASP A 490 58.81 8.58 18.93
N ARG A 491 59.75 8.06 18.14
CA ARG A 491 60.50 6.86 18.49
C ARG A 491 61.47 7.18 19.62
N ASN A 492 61.11 6.75 20.83
CA ASN A 492 61.86 6.86 22.10
C ASN A 492 61.82 8.22 22.83
N TYR A 493 60.94 9.15 22.43
CA TYR A 493 60.64 10.39 23.16
C TYR A 493 61.80 11.41 23.23
N ASP A 494 62.68 11.44 22.21
CA ASP A 494 63.84 12.35 22.19
C ASP A 494 64.18 12.86 20.77
N THR A 495 63.21 12.93 19.86
CA THR A 495 63.44 13.51 18.52
C THR A 495 63.49 15.04 18.61
N GLU A 496 64.68 15.61 18.38
CA GLU A 496 64.87 17.05 18.24
C GLU A 496 64.79 17.48 16.76
N GLU A 497 64.62 16.52 15.85
CA GLU A 497 64.62 16.63 14.41
C GLU A 497 63.22 16.71 13.80
N PRO A 498 63.07 17.40 12.65
CA PRO A 498 61.78 17.52 12.00
C PRO A 498 61.33 16.22 11.33
N CYS A 499 60.04 15.94 11.44
CA CYS A 499 59.35 14.81 10.84
C CYS A 499 58.04 15.23 10.17
N TRP A 500 57.53 14.35 9.30
CA TRP A 500 56.30 14.58 8.55
C TRP A 500 55.50 13.29 8.41
N VAL A 501 54.17 13.42 8.39
CA VAL A 501 53.24 12.44 7.80
C VAL A 501 52.88 12.92 6.40
N LYS A 502 52.85 12.00 5.43
CA LYS A 502 52.68 12.28 4.00
C LYS A 502 51.75 11.27 3.34
N SER A 503 51.16 11.65 2.21
CA SER A 503 50.36 10.79 1.34
C SER A 503 50.38 11.33 -0.10
N ARG A 504 50.16 10.45 -1.09
CA ARG A 504 50.02 10.81 -2.51
C ARG A 504 48.88 10.02 -3.15
N PHE A 505 48.25 10.60 -4.15
CA PHE A 505 47.23 9.95 -4.96
C PHE A 505 47.52 10.12 -6.46
N TYR A 506 47.89 9.04 -7.15
CA TYR A 506 48.38 9.11 -8.54
C TYR A 506 47.98 7.91 -9.40
N LYS A 507 48.02 8.09 -10.72
CA LYS A 507 47.68 7.05 -11.71
C LYS A 507 48.90 6.24 -12.13
N LEU A 508 48.81 4.92 -12.13
CA LEU A 508 49.94 4.06 -12.51
C LEU A 508 50.38 4.27 -13.97
N GLY A 509 51.66 4.57 -14.16
CA GLY A 509 52.26 4.71 -15.48
C GLY A 509 52.11 6.10 -16.10
N ASP A 510 51.57 7.08 -15.35
CA ASP A 510 51.53 8.48 -15.74
C ASP A 510 52.59 9.29 -14.98
N ALA A 511 53.78 9.39 -15.57
CA ALA A 511 54.94 10.04 -14.95
C ALA A 511 54.76 11.54 -14.65
N ASP A 512 53.70 12.18 -15.16
CA ASP A 512 53.36 13.58 -14.87
C ASP A 512 52.43 13.71 -13.64
N LEU A 513 51.83 12.61 -13.15
CA LEU A 513 50.90 12.57 -12.00
C LEU A 513 51.48 11.88 -10.75
N ASP A 514 52.64 11.21 -10.85
CA ASP A 514 53.37 10.56 -9.73
C ASP A 514 53.76 11.50 -8.57
N ASP A 515 53.51 12.82 -8.73
CA ASP A 515 53.82 13.91 -7.79
C ASP A 515 52.57 14.55 -7.15
N ASN A 516 51.37 13.98 -7.29
CA ASN A 516 50.14 14.48 -6.65
C ASN A 516 50.14 14.19 -5.13
N TYR A 517 50.83 15.04 -4.37
CA TYR A 517 50.84 15.01 -2.91
C TYR A 517 49.48 15.45 -2.35
N LEU A 518 48.99 14.69 -1.37
CA LEU A 518 47.85 15.12 -0.57
C LEU A 518 48.33 16.09 0.53
N GLY A 519 47.62 17.19 0.71
CA GLY A 519 48.02 18.33 1.53
C GLY A 519 48.67 19.43 0.69
N SER A 520 49.69 20.11 1.22
CA SER A 520 50.50 21.03 0.40
C SER A 520 51.63 20.29 -0.33
N ASN A 521 52.06 20.78 -1.49
CA ASN A 521 53.17 20.19 -2.27
C ASN A 521 54.53 20.33 -1.58
N ILE A 522 55.44 19.37 -1.82
CA ILE A 522 56.87 19.53 -1.53
C ILE A 522 57.46 20.61 -2.44
N ASP A 523 57.72 21.80 -1.88
CA ASP A 523 58.44 22.87 -2.58
C ASP A 523 59.96 22.56 -2.66
N GLY A 524 60.34 21.72 -3.62
CA GLY A 524 61.67 21.60 -4.25
C GLY A 524 62.94 21.80 -3.40
N GLY A 525 63.56 20.68 -3.00
CA GLY A 525 65.03 20.57 -2.85
C GLY A 525 65.56 20.48 -1.41
N ASP A 526 66.23 19.35 -1.13
CA ASP A 526 66.98 18.93 0.07
C ASP A 526 66.41 19.23 1.48
N HIS A 527 65.74 20.34 1.83
CA HIS A 527 65.23 20.58 3.20
C HIS A 527 64.07 21.60 3.29
N SER A 528 63.02 21.20 4.02
CA SER A 528 62.11 22.02 4.84
C SER A 528 61.42 23.21 4.15
N ASP A 529 60.13 23.07 3.85
CA ASP A 529 59.21 24.13 4.23
C ASP A 529 58.67 23.86 5.65
N ASN A 530 57.96 24.85 6.16
CA ASN A 530 57.36 24.89 7.48
C ASN A 530 55.82 24.87 7.38
N THR A 531 55.30 24.27 6.33
CA THR A 531 53.86 24.12 6.09
C THR A 531 53.40 22.70 6.44
N ASP A 532 52.31 22.61 7.19
CA ASP A 532 51.67 21.32 7.47
C ASP A 532 51.11 20.76 6.15
N GLU A 533 51.60 19.58 5.74
CA GLU A 533 51.05 18.88 4.56
C GLU A 533 49.87 18.00 5.00
N ILE A 534 50.15 16.97 5.79
CA ILE A 534 49.18 16.26 6.65
C ILE A 534 49.56 16.47 8.11
N MET A 535 50.85 16.34 8.40
CA MET A 535 51.47 16.80 9.65
C MET A 535 52.94 17.20 9.41
N PHE A 536 53.38 18.25 10.10
CA PHE A 536 54.78 18.62 10.24
C PHE A 536 55.11 18.98 11.69
N ILE A 537 56.23 18.47 12.20
CA ILE A 537 56.76 18.86 13.51
C ILE A 537 58.14 19.49 13.34
N GLU A 538 58.33 20.70 13.88
CA GLU A 538 59.56 21.50 13.72
C GLU A 538 60.70 21.03 14.66
N ALA A 539 61.94 21.17 14.18
CA ALA A 539 63.15 20.92 14.95
C ALA A 539 63.26 21.81 16.20
N GLY A 540 63.43 21.20 17.38
CA GLY A 540 63.73 21.91 18.64
C GLY A 540 62.53 22.31 19.51
N GLY A 541 61.32 21.84 19.21
CA GLY A 541 60.18 21.85 20.13
C GLY A 541 60.27 20.64 21.06
N GLY A 542 60.64 20.82 22.32
CA GLY A 542 60.98 19.70 23.21
C GLY A 542 59.92 18.59 23.26
N GLY A 543 60.37 17.35 23.08
CA GLY A 543 59.67 16.08 23.34
C GLY A 543 58.17 16.09 23.05
N TRP A 544 57.80 15.81 21.80
CA TRP A 544 56.41 15.54 21.43
C TRP A 544 56.17 14.03 21.55
N ASP A 545 55.22 13.63 22.39
CA ASP A 545 55.03 12.20 22.70
C ASP A 545 54.19 11.51 21.61
N THR A 546 53.09 12.11 21.18
CA THR A 546 52.18 11.56 20.15
C THR A 546 51.28 12.67 19.60
N GLU A 547 51.09 12.71 18.29
CA GLU A 547 50.09 13.53 17.60
C GLU A 547 49.16 12.67 16.77
N SER A 548 47.92 13.12 16.55
CA SER A 548 46.95 12.40 15.74
C SER A 548 45.96 13.37 15.10
N GLY A 549 45.39 13.00 13.97
CA GLY A 549 44.35 13.77 13.31
C GLY A 549 43.65 12.98 12.23
N THR A 550 42.63 13.61 11.65
CA THR A 550 41.94 13.11 10.45
C THR A 550 42.33 14.03 9.30
N PHE A 551 42.68 13.44 8.16
CA PHE A 551 42.98 14.15 6.93
C PHE A 551 41.84 13.95 5.93
N THR A 552 41.50 14.99 5.17
CA THR A 552 40.45 14.97 4.14
C THR A 552 40.81 15.91 3.00
N GLU A 553 40.75 15.42 1.76
CA GLU A 553 40.99 16.23 0.55
C GLU A 553 40.14 15.76 -0.63
N ASN A 554 39.63 16.72 -1.42
CA ASN A 554 38.97 16.43 -2.70
C ASN A 554 40.02 16.19 -3.79
N ILE A 555 40.08 14.95 -4.27
CA ILE A 555 41.01 14.41 -5.27
C ILE A 555 40.38 14.27 -6.66
N ALA A 556 39.15 14.77 -6.91
CA ALA A 556 38.47 14.65 -8.22
C ALA A 556 39.36 15.11 -9.38
N SER A 557 40.11 16.20 -9.18
CA SER A 557 41.03 16.74 -10.19
C SER A 557 42.26 15.87 -10.48
N TYR A 558 42.57 14.90 -9.60
CA TYR A 558 43.68 13.95 -9.78
C TYR A 558 43.24 12.70 -10.55
N ILE A 559 41.93 12.49 -10.72
CA ILE A 559 41.34 11.38 -11.49
C ILE A 559 41.17 11.84 -12.94
N THR A 560 42.10 11.45 -13.81
CA THR A 560 42.19 11.93 -15.22
C THR A 560 41.64 10.94 -16.25
N GLY A 561 41.00 9.85 -15.80
CA GLY A 561 40.43 8.80 -16.63
C GLY A 561 40.35 7.45 -15.90
N PRO A 562 39.61 6.46 -16.42
CA PRO A 562 39.52 5.14 -15.82
C PRO A 562 40.89 4.44 -15.76
N GLY A 563 41.04 3.50 -14.82
CA GLY A 563 42.26 2.71 -14.61
C GLY A 563 42.69 2.64 -13.15
N TRP A 564 43.89 2.08 -12.93
CA TRP A 564 44.46 1.91 -11.60
C TRP A 564 45.11 3.19 -11.07
N TYR A 565 44.71 3.56 -9.86
CA TYR A 565 45.26 4.63 -9.03
C TYR A 565 45.87 4.05 -7.77
N TYR A 566 46.78 4.83 -7.20
CA TYR A 566 47.65 4.45 -6.10
C TYR A 566 47.50 5.53 -5.03
N LEU A 567 47.10 5.12 -3.83
CA LEU A 567 47.08 5.97 -2.63
C LEU A 567 48.18 5.47 -1.68
N ASP A 568 49.30 6.18 -1.57
CA ASP A 568 50.24 5.92 -0.47
C ASP A 568 49.99 6.82 0.72
N PHE A 569 50.38 6.32 1.88
CA PHE A 569 50.54 7.06 3.10
C PHE A 569 51.80 6.59 3.82
N GLY A 570 52.48 7.51 4.49
CA GLY A 570 53.76 7.22 5.10
C GLY A 570 54.34 8.39 5.86
N ALA A 571 55.63 8.28 6.17
CA ALA A 571 56.31 9.27 6.98
C ALA A 571 57.70 9.60 6.41
N LYS A 572 58.18 10.78 6.80
CA LYS A 572 59.51 11.29 6.49
C LYS A 572 60.15 11.80 7.77
N PHE A 573 61.42 11.51 7.94
CA PHE A 573 62.20 11.90 9.11
C PHE A 573 63.53 12.51 8.66
N ARG A 574 63.91 13.65 9.24
CA ARG A 574 65.25 14.18 9.04
C ARG A 574 66.20 13.47 10.00
N GLY A 575 67.10 12.65 9.46
CA GLY A 575 67.90 11.72 10.25
C GLY A 575 68.75 12.36 11.34
N SER A 576 68.99 11.51 12.35
CA SER A 576 69.62 11.87 13.61
C SER A 576 71.10 11.47 13.69
N SER A 577 71.79 12.02 14.70
CA SER A 577 73.11 11.55 15.13
C SER A 577 73.07 10.27 15.98
N THR A 578 71.90 9.83 16.46
CA THR A 578 71.71 8.63 17.28
C THR A 578 70.98 7.52 16.53
N SER A 579 71.10 6.27 17.00
CA SER A 579 70.42 5.10 16.41
C SER A 579 69.00 4.90 16.92
N ASP A 580 68.54 5.74 17.84
CA ASP A 580 67.34 5.45 18.62
C ASP A 580 66.21 6.45 18.30
N GLU A 581 66.42 7.39 17.37
CA GLU A 581 65.47 8.43 16.99
C GLU A 581 64.79 8.14 15.65
N GLY A 582 63.53 8.57 15.52
CA GLY A 582 62.69 8.34 14.34
C GLY A 582 61.22 8.64 14.60
N ILE A 583 60.36 8.30 13.64
CA ILE A 583 58.91 8.46 13.72
C ILE A 583 58.21 7.11 13.50
N LEU A 584 57.17 6.87 14.28
CA LEU A 584 56.19 5.80 14.08
C LEU A 584 54.89 6.47 13.61
N ALA A 585 54.39 6.10 12.44
CA ALA A 585 53.12 6.62 11.92
C ALA A 585 52.11 5.47 11.79
N TRP A 586 50.89 5.65 12.27
CA TRP A 586 49.76 4.74 12.08
C TRP A 586 48.71 5.40 11.21
N PHE A 587 48.05 4.60 10.39
CA PHE A 587 46.97 5.00 9.49
C PHE A 587 45.79 4.06 9.64
N ASP A 588 44.60 4.62 9.61
CA ASP A 588 43.33 3.93 9.90
C ASP A 588 42.17 4.66 9.20
N ASN A 589 41.00 4.02 9.10
CA ASN A 589 39.78 4.61 8.52
C ASN A 589 40.01 5.25 7.13
N VAL A 590 40.77 4.59 6.26
CA VAL A 590 41.03 5.06 4.89
C VAL A 590 39.76 4.90 4.06
N MET A 591 39.25 6.01 3.53
CA MET A 591 38.02 6.08 2.76
C MET A 591 38.24 6.91 1.49
N ILE A 592 37.58 6.50 0.41
CA ILE A 592 37.38 7.30 -0.80
C ILE A 592 35.89 7.38 -1.04
N GLU A 593 35.36 8.59 -1.03
CA GLU A 593 33.94 8.88 -1.23
C GLU A 593 33.74 9.60 -2.56
N ILE A 594 32.79 9.12 -3.37
CA ILE A 594 32.34 9.80 -4.60
C ILE A 594 30.93 10.33 -4.30
N ALA A 595 30.71 11.64 -4.42
CA ALA A 595 29.42 12.27 -4.11
C ALA A 595 28.97 13.22 -5.24
N GLU A 596 27.74 13.02 -5.73
CA GLU A 596 27.04 13.89 -6.67
C GLU A 596 26.40 15.08 -5.93
N SER A 597 26.37 16.28 -6.54
CA SER A 597 26.03 17.52 -5.81
C SER A 597 24.61 18.08 -6.01
N ASP A 598 23.80 17.54 -6.92
CA ASP A 598 22.40 17.97 -7.14
C ASP A 598 21.65 16.85 -7.90
N HIS A 599 20.47 16.43 -7.43
CA HIS A 599 19.62 15.46 -8.17
C HIS A 599 18.44 16.16 -8.85
N TYR A 600 18.10 15.72 -10.06
CA TYR A 600 16.97 16.29 -10.82
C TYR A 600 15.94 15.20 -11.12
N ILE A 601 14.74 15.32 -10.55
CA ILE A 601 13.64 14.37 -10.77
C ILE A 601 12.60 15.02 -11.66
N ARG A 602 12.06 14.29 -12.64
CA ARG A 602 10.92 14.74 -13.45
C ARG A 602 9.90 13.63 -13.58
N LYS A 603 8.63 13.97 -13.39
CA LYS A 603 7.52 13.05 -13.58
C LYS A 603 6.44 13.69 -14.42
N HIS A 604 6.03 12.97 -15.46
CA HIS A 604 4.87 13.31 -16.27
C HIS A 604 3.61 12.64 -15.71
N PHE A 605 2.49 13.33 -15.75
CA PHE A 605 1.17 12.82 -15.40
C PHE A 605 0.10 13.49 -16.27
N SER A 606 -1.04 12.83 -16.49
CA SER A 606 -2.08 13.35 -17.38
C SER A 606 -3.32 13.85 -16.65
N VAL A 607 -3.84 15.03 -17.00
CA VAL A 607 -5.12 15.57 -16.50
C VAL A 607 -6.07 15.79 -17.67
N SER A 608 -7.14 15.00 -17.77
CA SER A 608 -8.09 15.09 -18.89
C SER A 608 -8.98 16.34 -18.85
N SER A 609 -9.36 16.79 -17.66
CA SER A 609 -10.30 17.90 -17.45
C SER A 609 -9.77 18.86 -16.38
N PRO A 610 -8.74 19.69 -16.66
CA PRO A 610 -8.18 20.60 -15.66
C PRO A 610 -9.22 21.62 -15.13
N GLY A 611 -10.31 21.86 -15.86
CA GLY A 611 -11.42 22.70 -15.43
C GLY A 611 -12.29 22.12 -14.31
N GLU A 612 -12.17 20.82 -14.02
CA GLU A 612 -12.89 20.13 -12.93
C GLU A 612 -12.09 20.15 -11.61
N ILE A 613 -10.83 20.60 -11.65
CA ILE A 613 -9.98 20.75 -10.49
C ILE A 613 -10.44 21.97 -9.69
N THR A 614 -10.97 21.73 -8.50
CA THR A 614 -11.46 22.77 -7.58
C THR A 614 -10.41 23.19 -6.54
N GLY A 615 -9.41 22.33 -6.30
CA GLY A 615 -8.24 22.63 -5.46
C GLY A 615 -7.12 21.63 -5.70
N ALA A 616 -5.91 21.98 -5.31
CA ALA A 616 -4.78 21.05 -5.31
C ALA A 616 -3.79 21.42 -4.20
N ASN A 617 -3.20 20.40 -3.57
CA ASN A 617 -2.22 20.52 -2.49
C ASN A 617 -1.03 19.62 -2.77
N MET A 618 0.15 20.01 -2.31
CA MET A 618 1.38 19.27 -2.48
C MET A 618 2.07 19.14 -1.12
N ARG A 619 2.38 17.91 -0.71
CA ARG A 619 3.20 17.61 0.46
C ARG A 619 4.58 17.20 0.02
N ILE A 620 5.57 17.67 0.74
CA ILE A 620 6.97 17.52 0.37
C ILE A 620 7.73 17.06 1.61
N PHE A 621 8.68 16.17 1.39
CA PHE A 621 9.71 15.75 2.32
C PHE A 621 11.05 15.93 1.62
N SER A 622 11.95 16.72 2.22
CA SER A 622 13.31 16.94 1.74
C SER A 622 14.22 17.27 2.92
N ASP A 623 15.33 16.59 3.11
CA ASP A 623 16.32 16.97 4.13
C ASP A 623 17.30 18.03 3.63
N ASP A 624 17.82 17.87 2.42
CA ASP A 624 18.85 18.76 1.88
C ASP A 624 18.30 20.01 1.14
N GLY A 625 16.98 20.09 1.04
CA GLY A 625 16.25 21.14 0.34
C GLY A 625 15.81 20.72 -1.06
N ALA A 626 14.73 21.33 -1.56
CA ALA A 626 14.14 21.03 -2.85
C ALA A 626 13.47 22.25 -3.49
N ASP A 627 13.65 22.40 -4.81
CA ASP A 627 12.79 23.26 -5.62
C ASP A 627 11.83 22.39 -6.45
N VAL A 628 10.53 22.60 -6.30
CA VAL A 628 9.49 21.86 -7.03
C VAL A 628 8.77 22.77 -8.01
N TYR A 629 8.62 22.28 -9.24
CA TYR A 629 8.00 22.97 -10.36
C TYR A 629 6.86 22.12 -10.92
N LEU A 630 5.76 22.75 -11.34
CA LEU A 630 4.69 22.14 -12.13
C LEU A 630 4.57 22.89 -13.46
N ASN A 631 4.71 22.18 -14.58
CA ASN A 631 4.67 22.75 -15.93
C ASN A 631 5.60 23.96 -16.12
N GLY A 632 6.75 23.95 -15.44
CA GLY A 632 7.74 25.03 -15.45
C GLY A 632 7.43 26.21 -14.52
N HIS A 633 6.33 26.16 -13.76
CA HIS A 633 6.03 27.11 -12.69
C HIS A 633 6.58 26.61 -11.35
N LEU A 634 7.42 27.42 -10.69
CA LEU A 634 7.91 27.11 -9.35
C LEU A 634 6.74 27.12 -8.35
N ILE A 635 6.51 25.99 -7.70
CA ILE A 635 5.45 25.76 -6.70
C ILE A 635 6.01 25.89 -5.30
N TYR A 636 7.19 25.33 -5.09
CA TYR A 636 7.86 25.26 -3.81
C TYR A 636 9.36 25.47 -3.98
N SER A 637 10.00 26.11 -3.00
CA SER A 637 11.45 26.31 -2.98
C SER A 637 11.95 26.30 -1.55
N ASP A 638 12.92 25.43 -1.32
CA ASP A 638 13.55 25.19 -0.04
C ASP A 638 15.07 25.15 -0.20
N PRO A 639 15.72 26.32 -0.11
CA PRO A 639 17.15 26.42 -0.34
C PRO A 639 17.93 26.15 0.96
N GLY A 640 18.18 24.87 1.26
CA GLY A 640 19.30 24.47 2.11
C GLY A 640 19.01 23.30 3.06
N PRO A 641 20.09 22.66 3.56
CA PRO A 641 19.98 21.45 4.35
C PRO A 641 19.41 21.69 5.74
N HIS A 642 18.49 20.82 6.15
CA HIS A 642 17.84 20.82 7.45
C HIS A 642 17.27 19.44 7.83
N SER A 643 17.16 19.17 9.14
CA SER A 643 16.54 17.92 9.60
C SER A 643 15.05 17.87 9.24
N ALA A 644 14.62 16.85 8.49
CA ALA A 644 13.23 16.70 8.04
C ALA A 644 12.45 15.66 8.86
N TYR A 645 11.17 15.96 9.14
CA TYR A 645 10.16 15.02 9.63
C TYR A 645 9.20 14.71 8.47
N TYR A 646 8.71 13.48 8.34
CA TYR A 646 7.83 13.09 7.24
C TYR A 646 6.36 13.40 7.59
N TRP A 647 5.65 14.37 7.01
CA TRP A 647 5.98 15.38 5.97
C TRP A 647 6.54 16.68 6.57
N ASN A 648 7.48 17.35 5.89
CA ASN A 648 8.10 18.56 6.43
C ASN A 648 7.48 19.85 5.86
N ASN A 649 6.80 19.77 4.71
CA ASN A 649 6.07 20.89 4.14
C ASN A 649 4.78 20.48 3.42
N GLU A 650 3.83 21.41 3.37
CA GLU A 650 2.59 21.31 2.62
C GLU A 650 2.28 22.68 2.01
N THR A 651 2.06 22.72 0.70
CA THR A 651 1.78 23.94 -0.05
C THR A 651 0.60 23.75 -1.00
N SER A 652 -0.21 24.78 -1.18
CA SER A 652 -1.30 24.76 -2.17
C SER A 652 -0.74 24.95 -3.57
N VAL A 653 -1.26 24.18 -4.52
CA VAL A 653 -0.89 24.25 -5.94
C VAL A 653 -1.98 25.03 -6.69
N PRO A 654 -1.63 26.15 -7.36
CA PRO A 654 -2.60 26.89 -8.17
C PRO A 654 -3.16 26.02 -9.30
N THR A 655 -4.49 25.94 -9.38
CA THR A 655 -5.18 25.03 -10.31
C THR A 655 -4.98 25.45 -11.77
N GLU A 656 -4.67 26.73 -12.03
CA GLU A 656 -4.33 27.25 -13.35
C GLU A 656 -3.00 26.73 -13.93
N TYR A 657 -2.17 26.08 -13.11
CA TYR A 657 -0.92 25.48 -13.56
C TYR A 657 -1.11 24.09 -14.17
N PHE A 658 -2.27 23.46 -13.96
CA PHE A 658 -2.61 22.23 -14.68
C PHE A 658 -3.04 22.55 -16.10
N VAL A 659 -2.54 21.75 -17.05
CA VAL A 659 -2.92 21.82 -18.47
C VAL A 659 -3.63 20.54 -18.86
N GLU A 660 -4.40 20.60 -19.95
CA GLU A 660 -5.09 19.43 -20.47
C GLU A 660 -4.07 18.42 -20.99
N TYR A 661 -4.22 17.15 -20.61
CA TYR A 661 -3.32 16.05 -20.87
C TYR A 661 -1.98 16.19 -20.14
N ASP A 662 -0.87 16.36 -20.84
CA ASP A 662 0.49 16.19 -20.29
C ASP A 662 0.87 17.31 -19.32
N ASN A 663 1.10 16.93 -18.07
CA ASN A 663 1.60 17.79 -17.00
C ASN A 663 2.92 17.24 -16.48
N VAL A 664 3.85 18.13 -16.11
CA VAL A 664 5.18 17.76 -15.65
C VAL A 664 5.43 18.33 -14.28
N VAL A 665 5.64 17.48 -13.28
CA VAL A 665 6.33 17.90 -12.06
C VAL A 665 7.82 17.73 -12.25
N ALA A 666 8.60 18.75 -11.93
CA ALA A 666 10.06 18.69 -11.90
C ALA A 666 10.56 19.11 -10.52
N VAL A 667 11.56 18.40 -10.01
CA VAL A 667 12.19 18.66 -8.72
C VAL A 667 13.68 18.82 -8.94
N LYS A 668 14.25 19.85 -8.33
CA LYS A 668 15.68 19.95 -8.09
C LYS A 668 15.92 19.67 -6.61
N LEU A 669 16.64 18.61 -6.31
CA LEU A 669 17.13 18.29 -4.96
C LEU A 669 18.55 18.80 -4.84
N TYR A 670 18.83 19.47 -3.74
CA TYR A 670 20.18 19.84 -3.36
C TYR A 670 20.80 18.63 -2.65
N GLY A 671 22.06 18.26 -2.95
CA GLY A 671 22.77 17.16 -2.30
C GLY A 671 23.98 17.70 -1.54
N ASP A 672 23.78 18.10 -0.28
CA ASP A 672 24.82 18.74 0.55
C ASP A 672 25.41 17.77 1.60
N ASP A 673 24.90 16.53 1.71
CA ASP A 673 25.43 15.46 2.57
C ASP A 673 25.47 14.07 1.88
N SER A 674 25.86 13.01 2.60
CA SER A 674 26.02 11.65 2.06
C SER A 674 24.69 10.90 1.80
N PHE A 675 23.52 11.48 2.11
CA PHE A 675 22.20 10.86 1.97
C PHE A 675 21.09 11.90 1.66
N THR A 676 20.80 12.14 0.39
CA THR A 676 19.63 12.95 0.01
C THR A 676 18.34 12.15 0.12
N ARG A 677 17.39 12.58 0.96
CA ARG A 677 16.07 11.96 1.11
C ARG A 677 14.97 12.86 0.59
N PHE A 678 14.15 12.34 -0.30
CA PHE A 678 13.05 13.09 -0.90
C PHE A 678 11.79 12.26 -1.07
N ASP A 679 10.64 12.86 -0.78
CA ASP A 679 9.32 12.33 -1.13
C ASP A 679 8.35 13.48 -1.45
N MET A 680 7.34 13.22 -2.27
CA MET A 680 6.33 14.20 -2.66
C MET A 680 4.99 13.55 -2.93
N GLU A 681 3.93 14.12 -2.35
CA GLU A 681 2.54 13.79 -2.64
C GLU A 681 1.86 15.00 -3.32
N LEU A 682 1.16 14.78 -4.45
CA LEU A 682 0.33 15.78 -5.11
C LEU A 682 -1.14 15.32 -5.05
N GLU A 683 -1.93 16.02 -4.25
CA GLU A 683 -3.37 15.79 -4.07
C GLU A 683 -4.18 16.80 -4.89
N VAL A 684 -5.20 16.32 -5.62
CA VAL A 684 -6.09 17.14 -6.44
C VAL A 684 -7.53 16.90 -5.99
N LEU A 685 -8.28 17.98 -5.75
CA LEU A 685 -9.68 17.97 -5.34
C LEU A 685 -10.58 18.25 -6.53
N THR A 686 -11.56 17.37 -6.76
CA THR A 686 -12.66 17.54 -7.73
C THR A 686 -14.00 17.59 -6.98
N GLU A 687 -14.97 18.32 -7.51
CA GLU A 687 -16.34 18.26 -6.97
C GLU A 687 -17.06 17.05 -7.58
N GLU A 688 -17.57 16.12 -6.74
CA GLU A 688 -18.50 15.08 -7.20
C GLU A 688 -19.84 15.71 -7.60
N THR A 689 -20.03 16.03 -8.87
CA THR A 689 -21.37 16.30 -9.39
C THR A 689 -22.04 14.98 -9.73
N ARG A 690 -22.89 14.46 -8.83
CA ARG A 690 -23.86 13.41 -9.18
C ARG A 690 -24.76 13.90 -10.32
N GLU A 691 -24.71 13.26 -11.48
CA GLU A 691 -25.69 13.49 -12.54
C GLU A 691 -27.08 13.00 -12.08
N GLY A 692 -28.08 13.87 -12.14
CA GLY A 692 -29.45 13.51 -11.78
C GLY A 692 -30.16 12.85 -12.95
N HIS A 693 -30.87 11.73 -12.71
CA HIS A 693 -31.70 11.08 -13.72
C HIS A 693 -33.13 10.87 -13.18
N ILE A 694 -34.13 11.06 -14.04
CA ILE A 694 -35.55 10.84 -13.77
C ILE A 694 -36.11 9.93 -14.86
N LEU A 695 -36.83 8.90 -14.46
CA LEU A 695 -37.54 7.99 -15.36
C LEU A 695 -39.05 8.09 -15.12
N VAL A 696 -39.80 8.42 -16.17
CA VAL A 696 -41.25 8.60 -16.12
C VAL A 696 -41.93 7.50 -16.94
N MET A 697 -42.72 6.64 -16.29
CA MET A 697 -43.57 5.67 -16.99
C MET A 697 -45.04 6.10 -16.89
N SER A 698 -45.69 6.33 -18.03
CA SER A 698 -47.08 6.81 -18.08
C SER A 698 -47.72 6.48 -19.43
N ASP A 699 -49.05 6.48 -19.50
CA ASP A 699 -49.81 6.44 -20.76
C ASP A 699 -49.90 7.82 -21.44
N GLY A 700 -49.41 8.89 -20.80
CA GLY A 700 -49.41 10.25 -21.32
C GLY A 700 -50.74 10.99 -21.15
N GLU A 701 -51.76 10.37 -20.53
CA GLU A 701 -53.06 10.99 -20.26
C GLU A 701 -53.21 11.35 -18.76
N ALA A 702 -53.14 12.64 -18.45
CA ALA A 702 -53.42 13.14 -17.10
C ALA A 702 -54.94 13.25 -16.89
N ASN A 703 -55.51 12.32 -16.11
CA ASN A 703 -56.96 12.12 -15.99
C ASN A 703 -57.61 12.76 -14.75
N GLU A 704 -56.84 13.40 -13.88
CA GLU A 704 -57.35 14.00 -12.64
C GLU A 704 -56.68 15.35 -12.35
N GLN A 705 -57.50 16.35 -11.97
CA GLN A 705 -57.08 17.71 -11.70
C GLN A 705 -56.34 17.79 -10.36
N GLY A 706 -55.04 17.49 -10.38
CA GLY A 706 -54.16 17.56 -9.21
C GLY A 706 -53.97 19.00 -8.75
N GLY A 707 -54.03 19.24 -7.44
CA GLY A 707 -53.89 20.57 -6.82
C GLY A 707 -52.49 21.21 -6.92
N CYS A 708 -51.68 20.86 -7.92
CA CYS A 708 -50.31 21.32 -8.11
C CYS A 708 -50.26 22.71 -8.77
N GLY A 709 -50.70 23.78 -8.08
CA GLY A 709 -50.31 25.18 -8.33
C GLY A 709 -50.49 25.81 -9.72
N CYS A 710 -50.91 25.04 -10.72
CA CYS A 710 -50.95 25.37 -12.13
C CYS A 710 -52.27 26.06 -12.50
N SER A 711 -52.54 27.23 -11.91
CA SER A 711 -53.80 27.92 -12.19
C SER A 711 -53.91 28.32 -13.67
N GLY A 712 -54.82 27.68 -14.41
CA GLY A 712 -55.17 28.00 -15.80
C GLY A 712 -54.48 27.17 -16.90
N ARG A 713 -53.74 26.11 -16.55
CA ARG A 713 -53.14 25.14 -17.50
C ARG A 713 -53.77 23.76 -17.34
N THR A 714 -53.62 22.90 -18.35
CA THR A 714 -53.97 21.47 -18.28
C THR A 714 -52.89 20.70 -17.50
N ASP A 715 -53.24 19.59 -16.84
CA ASP A 715 -52.27 18.77 -16.10
C ASP A 715 -51.17 18.21 -17.01
N LYS A 716 -51.52 17.95 -18.28
CA LYS A 716 -50.58 17.62 -19.37
C LYS A 716 -49.50 18.69 -19.56
N GLU A 717 -49.88 19.97 -19.63
CA GLU A 717 -48.92 21.07 -19.78
C GLU A 717 -48.00 21.19 -18.56
N CYS A 718 -48.51 20.89 -17.35
CA CYS A 718 -47.68 20.95 -16.16
C CYS A 718 -46.69 19.79 -16.04
N ALA A 719 -47.06 18.57 -16.41
CA ALA A 719 -46.13 17.45 -16.48
C ALA A 719 -44.99 17.72 -17.47
N ILE A 720 -45.31 18.31 -18.63
CA ILE A 720 -44.33 18.76 -19.63
C ILE A 720 -43.41 19.82 -19.04
N ASP A 721 -43.95 20.87 -18.41
CA ASP A 721 -43.14 21.93 -17.82
C ASP A 721 -42.17 21.38 -16.75
N TRP A 722 -42.62 20.50 -15.86
CA TRP A 722 -41.76 19.92 -14.82
C TRP A 722 -40.64 19.03 -15.38
N GLY A 723 -40.95 18.21 -16.39
CA GLY A 723 -39.93 17.45 -17.11
C GLY A 723 -38.88 18.37 -17.73
N GLN A 724 -39.31 19.43 -18.42
CA GLN A 724 -38.40 20.38 -19.05
C GLN A 724 -37.62 21.26 -18.05
N TYR A 725 -38.19 21.58 -16.87
CA TYR A 725 -37.45 22.26 -15.80
C TYR A 725 -36.32 21.39 -15.25
N ALA A 726 -36.57 20.08 -15.07
CA ALA A 726 -35.52 19.14 -14.66
C ALA A 726 -34.42 19.04 -15.73
N CYS A 727 -34.78 18.92 -17.00
CA CYS A 727 -33.82 18.97 -18.11
C CYS A 727 -32.98 20.26 -18.11
N GLY A 728 -33.60 21.41 -17.85
CA GLY A 728 -32.91 22.71 -17.73
C GLY A 728 -31.99 22.83 -16.52
N ALA A 729 -32.14 21.96 -15.52
CA ALA A 729 -31.31 21.88 -14.32
C ALA A 729 -30.17 20.84 -14.45
N GLY A 730 -29.96 20.27 -15.64
CA GLY A 730 -28.94 19.25 -15.87
C GLY A 730 -29.36 17.84 -15.44
N ILE A 731 -30.66 17.59 -15.24
CA ILE A 731 -31.21 16.27 -14.89
C ILE A 731 -31.75 15.60 -16.16
N SER A 732 -31.25 14.42 -16.49
CA SER A 732 -31.74 13.64 -17.65
C SER A 732 -33.12 13.05 -17.35
N VAL A 733 -34.11 13.32 -18.21
CA VAL A 733 -35.49 12.84 -18.05
C VAL A 733 -35.84 11.89 -19.19
N TYR A 734 -36.03 10.62 -18.85
CA TYR A 734 -36.48 9.55 -19.73
C TYR A 734 -37.99 9.35 -19.60
N ALA A 735 -38.71 9.14 -20.71
CA ALA A 735 -40.15 8.89 -20.71
C ALA A 735 -40.49 7.58 -21.43
N VAL A 736 -41.23 6.69 -20.76
CA VAL A 736 -41.60 5.36 -21.26
C VAL A 736 -43.11 5.20 -21.33
N GLY A 737 -43.63 5.04 -22.55
CA GLY A 737 -45.04 4.74 -22.81
C GLY A 737 -45.32 3.24 -22.86
N PHE A 738 -46.32 2.75 -22.11
CA PHE A 738 -46.74 1.35 -22.19
C PHE A 738 -48.17 1.21 -22.71
N GLY A 739 -48.31 0.62 -23.90
CA GLY A 739 -49.59 0.50 -24.60
C GLY A 739 -49.43 0.52 -26.12
N THR A 740 -50.53 0.32 -26.85
CA THR A 740 -50.50 0.42 -28.31
C THR A 740 -50.60 1.90 -28.71
N VAL A 741 -49.63 2.39 -29.48
CA VAL A 741 -49.62 3.77 -30.00
C VAL A 741 -50.94 4.07 -30.72
N GLY A 742 -51.63 5.12 -30.27
CA GLY A 742 -52.93 5.54 -30.81
C GLY A 742 -54.17 4.85 -30.20
N ASP A 743 -54.01 3.97 -29.21
CA ASP A 743 -55.10 3.35 -28.43
C ASP A 743 -54.86 3.55 -26.93
N GLY A 744 -55.01 4.79 -26.46
CA GLY A 744 -54.85 5.19 -25.04
C GLY A 744 -53.45 5.66 -24.64
N LEU A 745 -52.46 5.57 -25.53
CA LEU A 745 -51.11 6.11 -25.34
C LEU A 745 -50.96 7.49 -26.03
N ASP A 746 -50.75 8.56 -25.27
CA ASP A 746 -50.46 9.91 -25.77
C ASP A 746 -48.94 10.13 -25.90
N GLU A 747 -48.40 9.62 -27.02
CA GLU A 747 -46.98 9.69 -27.37
C GLU A 747 -46.46 11.13 -27.47
N ASP A 748 -47.30 12.07 -27.92
CA ASP A 748 -46.91 13.48 -28.05
C ASP A 748 -46.66 14.11 -26.67
N THR A 749 -47.41 13.73 -25.63
CA THR A 749 -47.14 14.15 -24.25
C THR A 749 -45.80 13.64 -23.76
N LEU A 750 -45.55 12.34 -23.90
CA LEU A 750 -44.38 11.68 -23.32
C LEU A 750 -43.07 12.14 -23.98
N LYS A 751 -43.08 12.35 -25.31
CA LYS A 751 -41.97 12.98 -26.02
C LYS A 751 -41.67 14.40 -25.55
N ALA A 752 -42.71 15.14 -25.14
CA ALA A 752 -42.56 16.49 -24.61
C ALA A 752 -42.13 16.52 -23.13
N ILE A 753 -42.31 15.42 -22.38
CA ILE A 753 -41.81 15.28 -21.00
C ILE A 753 -40.32 14.91 -21.01
N ALA A 754 -39.89 14.02 -21.90
CA ALA A 754 -38.48 13.67 -22.05
C ALA A 754 -37.62 14.87 -22.47
N CYS A 755 -36.34 14.87 -22.12
CA CYS A 755 -35.45 15.98 -22.50
C CYS A 755 -35.24 16.11 -24.01
N ASN A 756 -35.36 15.00 -24.74
CA ASN A 756 -35.33 14.96 -26.19
C ASN A 756 -36.06 13.70 -26.71
N GLU A 757 -36.28 13.62 -28.03
CA GLU A 757 -36.98 12.49 -28.65
C GLU A 757 -36.24 11.16 -28.52
N SER A 758 -34.91 11.14 -28.37
CA SER A 758 -34.14 9.91 -28.14
C SER A 758 -34.29 9.32 -26.74
N MET A 759 -34.74 10.12 -25.77
CA MET A 759 -35.02 9.69 -24.40
C MET A 759 -36.48 9.28 -24.19
N TYR A 760 -37.26 9.18 -25.27
CA TYR A 760 -38.60 8.62 -25.26
C TYR A 760 -38.62 7.21 -25.83
N TYR A 761 -39.29 6.31 -25.11
CA TYR A 761 -39.45 4.92 -25.49
C TYR A 761 -40.92 4.49 -25.39
N SER A 762 -41.30 3.47 -26.16
CA SER A 762 -42.64 2.88 -26.06
C SER A 762 -42.62 1.37 -26.23
N ALA A 763 -43.39 0.66 -25.41
CA ALA A 763 -43.57 -0.78 -25.51
C ALA A 763 -45.05 -1.18 -25.56
N SER A 764 -45.34 -2.20 -26.36
CA SER A 764 -46.67 -2.83 -26.45
C SER A 764 -46.80 -4.13 -25.65
N ASP A 765 -45.68 -4.65 -25.14
CA ASP A 765 -45.59 -5.92 -24.44
C ASP A 765 -44.41 -5.89 -23.44
N ALA A 766 -44.40 -6.86 -22.53
CA ALA A 766 -43.48 -6.88 -21.41
C ALA A 766 -42.01 -7.12 -21.81
N GLU A 767 -41.77 -7.83 -22.91
CA GLU A 767 -40.41 -8.14 -23.40
C GLU A 767 -39.76 -6.89 -23.98
N ALA A 768 -40.48 -6.16 -24.84
CA ALA A 768 -40.03 -4.85 -25.33
C ALA A 768 -39.86 -3.82 -24.21
N LEU A 769 -40.71 -3.87 -23.17
CA LEU A 769 -40.57 -3.00 -22.00
C LEU A 769 -39.30 -3.32 -21.21
N GLN A 770 -39.00 -4.60 -21.01
CA GLN A 770 -37.78 -5.05 -20.34
C GLN A 770 -36.52 -4.56 -21.05
N ASP A 771 -36.47 -4.70 -22.39
CA ASP A 771 -35.34 -4.25 -23.20
C ASP A 771 -35.13 -2.73 -23.07
N ILE A 772 -36.21 -1.94 -23.07
CA ILE A 772 -36.15 -0.49 -22.87
C ILE A 772 -35.57 -0.11 -21.51
N TYR A 773 -36.03 -0.75 -20.43
CA TYR A 773 -35.50 -0.47 -19.09
C TYR A 773 -34.04 -0.89 -18.98
N TYR A 774 -33.64 -1.99 -19.62
CA TYR A 774 -32.25 -2.43 -19.68
C TYR A 774 -31.37 -1.42 -20.42
N ASP A 775 -31.82 -0.92 -21.58
CA ASP A 775 -31.09 0.09 -22.34
C ASP A 775 -30.96 1.41 -21.59
N ILE A 776 -32.03 1.90 -20.94
CA ILE A 776 -32.00 3.11 -20.11
C ILE A 776 -31.07 2.93 -18.91
N ALA A 777 -31.15 1.78 -18.23
CA ALA A 777 -30.27 1.48 -17.10
C ALA A 777 -28.80 1.46 -17.54
N ARG A 778 -28.49 0.80 -18.68
CA ARG A 778 -27.15 0.81 -19.25
C ARG A 778 -26.71 2.22 -19.62
N GLU A 779 -27.56 3.03 -20.22
CA GLU A 779 -27.23 4.42 -20.58
C GLU A 779 -26.94 5.30 -19.35
N ILE A 780 -27.75 5.17 -18.27
CA ILE A 780 -27.51 5.88 -17.00
C ILE A 780 -26.20 5.42 -16.36
N VAL A 781 -25.95 4.11 -16.35
CA VAL A 781 -24.71 3.49 -15.88
C VAL A 781 -23.54 4.06 -16.69
N ASP A 782 -23.53 3.90 -18.02
CA ASP A 782 -22.49 4.39 -18.94
C ASP A 782 -22.22 5.91 -18.83
N LEU A 783 -23.27 6.74 -18.63
CA LEU A 783 -23.15 8.21 -18.49
C LEU A 783 -22.63 8.63 -17.11
N SER A 784 -22.94 7.87 -16.06
CA SER A 784 -22.43 8.13 -14.70
C SER A 784 -20.92 7.84 -14.53
N TYR A 785 -20.27 7.31 -15.57
CA TYR A 785 -18.83 7.03 -15.59
C TYR A 785 -18.06 8.04 -16.45
N THR A 786 -17.71 9.20 -15.89
CA THR A 786 -16.59 9.99 -16.41
C THR A 786 -15.29 9.45 -15.85
N THR A 787 -14.60 8.60 -16.61
CA THR A 787 -13.29 8.04 -16.23
C THR A 787 -12.15 8.97 -16.65
N GLN A 788 -11.11 9.05 -15.80
CA GLN A 788 -9.77 9.43 -16.26
C GLN A 788 -9.07 8.18 -16.79
N LYS A 789 -8.77 8.18 -18.09
CA LYS A 789 -7.96 7.17 -18.75
C LYS A 789 -6.52 7.65 -18.77
N ILE A 790 -5.61 7.00 -18.03
CA ILE A 790 -4.17 7.15 -18.27
C ILE A 790 -3.87 6.39 -19.57
N ASN A 791 -3.91 7.09 -20.69
CA ASN A 791 -3.32 6.59 -21.93
C ASN A 791 -1.82 6.87 -21.86
N ILE A 792 -1.01 5.83 -21.62
CA ILE A 792 0.41 5.89 -21.97
C ILE A 792 0.44 5.90 -23.50
N THR A 793 0.53 7.08 -24.11
CA THR A 793 0.70 7.19 -25.55
C THR A 793 2.03 6.55 -25.96
N GLU A 794 1.96 5.62 -26.91
CA GLU A 794 3.09 4.97 -27.57
C GLU A 794 4.23 5.98 -27.85
N GLY A 795 5.44 5.66 -27.36
CA GLY A 795 6.68 6.32 -27.80
C GLY A 795 7.16 7.55 -27.01
N SER A 796 6.76 7.75 -25.75
CA SER A 796 7.31 8.85 -24.94
C SER A 796 7.42 8.53 -23.44
N ILE A 797 8.14 7.45 -23.10
CA ILE A 797 8.91 7.39 -21.86
C ILE A 797 10.31 7.90 -22.24
N PRO A 798 10.77 9.07 -21.76
CA PRO A 798 12.15 9.47 -21.96
C PRO A 798 13.07 8.44 -21.31
N THR A 799 14.04 7.94 -22.08
CA THR A 799 15.03 6.90 -21.78
C THR A 799 16.12 7.32 -20.78
N ASP A 800 15.91 8.41 -20.03
CA ASP A 800 16.89 8.95 -19.07
C ASP A 800 16.52 8.59 -17.62
N ASN A 801 15.92 7.42 -17.39
CA ASN A 801 15.67 6.90 -16.03
C ASN A 801 16.69 5.78 -15.75
N ILE A 802 17.69 6.05 -14.91
CA ILE A 802 18.59 5.01 -14.42
C ILE A 802 17.91 4.37 -13.20
N LEU A 803 17.37 3.16 -13.37
CA LEU A 803 16.94 2.32 -12.26
C LEU A 803 18.14 1.52 -11.78
N HIS A 804 18.55 1.68 -10.52
CA HIS A 804 19.55 0.82 -9.90
C HIS A 804 18.94 -0.57 -9.61
N TYR A 805 19.78 -1.58 -9.32
CA TYR A 805 19.35 -2.98 -9.17
C TYR A 805 18.33 -3.21 -8.03
N ASP A 806 18.20 -2.26 -7.11
CA ASP A 806 17.26 -2.22 -5.98
C ASP A 806 16.08 -1.26 -6.21
N SER A 807 16.08 -0.54 -7.33
CA SER A 807 15.04 0.43 -7.66
C SER A 807 13.83 -0.26 -8.28
N TYR A 808 12.64 0.06 -7.79
CA TYR A 808 11.38 -0.38 -8.37
C TYR A 808 10.44 0.81 -8.55
N ILE A 809 9.60 0.75 -9.58
CA ILE A 809 8.52 1.71 -9.77
C ILE A 809 7.25 1.03 -9.28
N ASP A 810 6.74 1.47 -8.13
CA ASP A 810 5.42 1.08 -7.66
C ASP A 810 4.38 2.08 -8.15
N VAL A 811 3.29 1.56 -8.73
CA VAL A 811 2.16 2.35 -9.20
C VAL A 811 0.96 1.88 -8.41
N THR A 812 0.71 2.54 -7.28
CA THR A 812 -0.51 2.34 -6.52
C THR A 812 -1.63 3.14 -7.18
N TYR A 813 -2.54 2.45 -7.85
CA TYR A 813 -3.80 3.02 -8.32
C TYR A 813 -4.94 2.32 -7.59
N ILE A 814 -6.07 3.02 -7.41
CA ILE A 814 -7.29 2.40 -6.90
C ILE A 814 -7.92 1.69 -8.11
N PRO A 815 -7.88 0.34 -8.19
CA PRO A 815 -8.51 -0.36 -9.30
C PRO A 815 -10.02 -0.16 -9.25
N GLU A 816 -10.64 -0.20 -10.43
CA GLU A 816 -12.08 -0.27 -10.58
C GLU A 816 -12.66 -1.30 -9.59
N VAL A 817 -13.54 -0.88 -8.69
CA VAL A 817 -14.41 -1.84 -8.03
C VAL A 817 -15.42 -2.26 -9.08
N HIS A 818 -15.08 -3.30 -9.85
CA HIS A 818 -16.01 -3.93 -10.78
C HIS A 818 -17.26 -4.29 -9.97
N SER A 819 -18.38 -3.61 -10.23
CA SER A 819 -19.59 -3.81 -9.43
C SER A 819 -20.12 -5.20 -9.72
N LEU A 820 -19.88 -6.12 -8.78
CA LEU A 820 -20.34 -7.49 -8.91
C LEU A 820 -21.88 -7.49 -8.98
N PRO A 821 -22.48 -8.29 -9.87
CA PRO A 821 -23.92 -8.52 -9.84
C PRO A 821 -24.35 -8.99 -8.45
N TYR A 822 -25.55 -8.60 -8.00
CA TYR A 822 -26.08 -9.06 -6.71
C TYR A 822 -26.02 -10.59 -6.60
N GLY A 823 -25.29 -11.08 -5.60
CA GLY A 823 -25.09 -12.51 -5.38
C GLY A 823 -23.91 -13.14 -6.11
N ALA A 824 -23.10 -12.37 -6.82
CA ALA A 824 -21.86 -12.87 -7.39
C ALA A 824 -20.74 -12.93 -6.34
N ILE A 825 -19.88 -13.93 -6.48
CA ILE A 825 -18.72 -14.18 -5.61
C ILE A 825 -17.48 -14.19 -6.50
N THR A 826 -16.41 -13.54 -6.03
CA THR A 826 -15.14 -13.49 -6.75
C THR A 826 -14.22 -14.64 -6.37
N ILE A 827 -13.57 -15.24 -7.36
CA ILE A 827 -12.52 -16.24 -7.18
C ILE A 827 -11.26 -15.76 -7.89
N SER A 828 -10.12 -15.87 -7.20
CA SER A 828 -8.80 -15.71 -7.81
C SER A 828 -8.09 -17.07 -7.86
N LEU A 829 -7.65 -17.48 -9.05
CA LEU A 829 -6.92 -18.72 -9.30
C LEU A 829 -5.54 -18.46 -9.91
N TYR A 830 -4.69 -19.47 -9.81
CA TYR A 830 -3.38 -19.53 -10.42
C TYR A 830 -3.37 -20.67 -11.44
N SER A 831 -2.88 -20.43 -12.65
CA SER A 831 -2.58 -21.52 -13.57
C SER A 831 -1.37 -22.32 -13.06
N ASP A 832 -1.19 -23.53 -13.61
CA ASP A 832 0.09 -24.21 -13.55
C ASP A 832 1.20 -23.32 -14.14
N THR A 833 2.43 -23.55 -13.70
CA THR A 833 3.60 -22.91 -14.33
C THR A 833 3.72 -23.38 -15.78
N PHE A 834 4.27 -22.53 -16.65
CA PHE A 834 4.44 -22.86 -18.07
C PHE A 834 5.37 -24.08 -18.28
N GLY A 835 6.21 -24.41 -17.30
CA GLY A 835 7.05 -25.60 -17.26
C GLY A 835 6.34 -26.88 -16.81
N GLU A 836 5.31 -26.77 -15.97
CA GLU A 836 4.50 -27.90 -15.46
C GLU A 836 3.24 -28.17 -16.29
N CYS A 837 2.85 -27.22 -17.14
CA CYS A 837 1.80 -27.32 -18.14
C CYS A 837 1.91 -28.67 -18.90
N GLY A 838 0.99 -29.59 -18.62
CA GLY A 838 1.00 -30.97 -19.12
C GLY A 838 0.71 -31.10 -20.63
N SER A 839 0.70 -32.33 -21.14
CA SER A 839 0.55 -32.63 -22.58
C SER A 839 -0.91 -32.80 -23.03
N GLU A 840 -1.74 -31.75 -23.05
CA GLU A 840 -3.07 -31.66 -23.73
C GLU A 840 -3.51 -30.17 -23.76
N PRO A 841 -4.35 -29.67 -24.70
CA PRO A 841 -4.71 -30.20 -26.03
C PRO A 841 -3.87 -29.60 -27.19
N LEU A 842 -3.04 -28.57 -26.90
CA LEU A 842 -2.08 -27.96 -27.82
C LEU A 842 -0.69 -28.05 -27.17
N ASP A 843 0.31 -28.51 -27.91
CA ASP A 843 1.71 -28.71 -27.46
C ASP A 843 2.47 -27.37 -27.26
N ILE A 844 1.81 -26.41 -26.60
CA ILE A 844 2.31 -25.06 -26.30
C ILE A 844 3.30 -25.10 -25.11
N CYS A 845 3.10 -26.01 -24.16
CA CYS A 845 3.92 -26.12 -22.94
C CYS A 845 5.38 -26.56 -23.22
N THR A 846 5.60 -27.38 -24.25
CA THR A 846 6.93 -27.93 -24.56
C THR A 846 7.77 -27.03 -25.47
N GLY A 847 7.19 -25.97 -26.05
CA GLY A 847 7.83 -25.18 -27.10
C GLY A 847 7.98 -25.95 -28.43
N ALA A 848 7.21 -27.04 -28.61
CA ALA A 848 7.20 -27.81 -29.84
C ALA A 848 6.45 -27.05 -30.94
N SER A 849 7.24 -26.44 -31.82
CA SER A 849 6.83 -25.74 -33.03
C SER A 849 5.70 -26.44 -33.82
N LEU A 850 4.49 -25.89 -33.77
CA LEU A 850 3.55 -26.01 -34.89
C LEU A 850 3.91 -25.06 -36.04
N PHE A 851 4.78 -24.07 -35.79
CA PHE A 851 5.27 -23.11 -36.78
C PHE A 851 6.80 -22.97 -36.70
N SER A 852 7.46 -23.01 -37.87
CA SER A 852 8.92 -22.97 -38.02
C SER A 852 9.38 -21.52 -38.28
N PRO A 853 10.62 -21.13 -37.89
CA PRO A 853 10.98 -20.37 -36.68
C PRO A 853 11.27 -18.87 -37.00
N PRO A 854 11.55 -18.01 -35.99
CA PRO A 854 12.80 -18.08 -35.22
C PRO A 854 12.69 -18.42 -33.72
N PHE A 855 11.51 -18.45 -33.11
CA PHE A 855 11.42 -18.26 -31.65
C PHE A 855 11.04 -19.54 -30.87
N SER A 856 11.72 -19.78 -29.76
CA SER A 856 11.41 -20.83 -28.78
C SER A 856 10.48 -20.29 -27.69
N GLU A 857 9.31 -19.77 -28.06
CA GLU A 857 8.31 -19.25 -27.12
C GLU A 857 7.88 -20.36 -26.12
N LYS A 858 7.70 -19.98 -24.86
CA LYS A 858 7.07 -20.81 -23.83
C LYS A 858 5.68 -20.25 -23.56
N GLY A 859 4.76 -21.11 -23.14
CA GLY A 859 3.39 -20.71 -22.94
C GLY A 859 2.65 -21.65 -21.99
N GLY A 860 1.53 -21.15 -21.49
CA GLY A 860 0.62 -21.88 -20.62
C GLY A 860 -0.81 -21.78 -21.12
N TRP A 861 -1.70 -22.48 -20.42
CA TRP A 861 -3.13 -22.37 -20.64
C TRP A 861 -3.86 -22.37 -19.31
N PHE A 862 -5.06 -21.81 -19.31
CA PHE A 862 -5.97 -21.81 -18.17
C PHE A 862 -7.40 -21.80 -18.69
N LYS A 863 -8.33 -22.37 -17.92
CA LYS A 863 -9.74 -22.44 -18.30
C LYS A 863 -10.55 -21.56 -17.36
N ILE A 864 -11.45 -20.77 -17.94
CA ILE A 864 -12.42 -19.98 -17.18
C ILE A 864 -13.77 -20.70 -17.28
N PRO A 865 -14.52 -20.89 -16.17
CA PRO A 865 -15.80 -21.62 -16.19
C PRO A 865 -16.84 -21.03 -17.14
N ASP A 866 -17.74 -21.87 -17.65
CA ASP A 866 -18.94 -21.42 -18.37
C ASP A 866 -19.85 -20.66 -17.39
N ASN A 867 -20.31 -19.46 -17.78
CA ASN A 867 -21.08 -18.50 -16.95
C ASN A 867 -20.28 -17.69 -15.90
N ALA A 868 -18.96 -17.65 -15.99
CA ALA A 868 -18.14 -16.73 -15.21
C ALA A 868 -17.96 -15.38 -15.95
N GLU A 869 -17.96 -14.29 -15.20
CA GLU A 869 -17.56 -12.96 -15.66
C GLU A 869 -16.07 -12.76 -15.35
N ILE A 870 -15.27 -12.50 -16.38
CA ILE A 870 -13.82 -12.33 -16.25
C ILE A 870 -13.56 -10.93 -15.68
N LEU A 871 -12.97 -10.84 -14.48
CA LEU A 871 -12.70 -9.56 -13.83
C LEU A 871 -11.29 -9.07 -14.18
N SER A 872 -10.30 -9.95 -14.02
CA SER A 872 -8.90 -9.59 -14.27
C SER A 872 -8.06 -10.81 -14.63
N ALA A 873 -6.98 -10.59 -15.37
CA ALA A 873 -5.97 -11.61 -15.63
C ALA A 873 -4.60 -10.97 -15.83
N ARG A 874 -3.55 -11.59 -15.31
CA ARG A 874 -2.16 -11.14 -15.46
C ARG A 874 -1.19 -12.31 -15.51
N VAL A 875 -0.07 -12.12 -16.19
CA VAL A 875 1.01 -13.10 -16.29
C VAL A 875 2.15 -12.65 -15.40
N THR A 876 2.69 -13.56 -14.58
CA THR A 876 3.97 -13.32 -13.88
C THR A 876 5.10 -13.44 -14.88
N SER A 877 5.99 -12.47 -14.89
CA SER A 877 7.13 -12.44 -15.79
C SER A 877 8.40 -12.69 -14.99
N TYR A 878 8.97 -13.88 -15.21
CA TYR A 878 10.31 -14.26 -14.80
C TYR A 878 11.14 -14.35 -16.07
N SER A 879 12.18 -13.52 -16.21
CA SER A 879 13.04 -13.55 -17.40
C SER A 879 14.53 -13.76 -17.09
N SER A 880 14.92 -13.90 -15.81
CA SER A 880 16.30 -14.15 -15.36
C SER A 880 17.26 -13.06 -15.87
N ASP A 881 18.32 -13.41 -16.60
CA ASP A 881 19.31 -12.47 -17.16
C ASP A 881 18.81 -11.82 -18.48
N TYR A 882 17.53 -11.97 -18.77
CA TYR A 882 16.86 -11.43 -19.95
C TYR A 882 15.76 -10.46 -19.52
N TRP A 883 15.02 -9.93 -20.49
CA TRP A 883 13.84 -9.09 -20.25
C TRP A 883 12.64 -9.72 -20.93
N THR A 884 11.45 -9.66 -20.33
CA THR A 884 10.24 -10.07 -21.02
C THR A 884 9.99 -9.16 -22.22
N ASP A 885 9.97 -9.78 -23.40
CA ASP A 885 9.97 -9.09 -24.68
C ASP A 885 8.56 -8.93 -25.24
N GLU A 886 7.89 -10.06 -25.51
CA GLU A 886 6.57 -10.08 -26.14
C GLU A 886 5.64 -11.05 -25.40
N MET A 887 4.36 -10.68 -25.28
CA MET A 887 3.32 -11.60 -24.80
C MET A 887 2.06 -11.60 -25.69
N TYR A 888 1.47 -12.78 -25.82
CA TYR A 888 0.30 -13.04 -26.67
C TYR A 888 -0.77 -13.85 -25.94
N ALA A 889 -2.04 -13.58 -26.23
CA ALA A 889 -3.19 -14.31 -25.72
C ALA A 889 -4.09 -14.82 -26.85
N CYS A 890 -4.76 -15.95 -26.62
CA CYS A 890 -5.78 -16.50 -27.52
C CYS A 890 -6.77 -17.42 -26.79
N SER A 891 -8.07 -17.24 -27.01
CA SER A 891 -9.13 -18.08 -26.43
C SER A 891 -9.75 -19.08 -27.43
N THR A 892 -9.77 -18.75 -28.73
CA THR A 892 -10.53 -19.51 -29.74
C THR A 892 -9.69 -19.81 -31.00
N GLU A 893 -9.69 -21.08 -31.45
CA GLU A 893 -8.99 -21.53 -32.67
C GLU A 893 -7.47 -21.19 -32.73
N CYS A 894 -6.78 -21.27 -31.59
CA CYS A 894 -5.36 -20.87 -31.40
C CYS A 894 -4.31 -21.66 -32.21
N SER A 895 -4.76 -22.60 -33.03
CA SER A 895 -3.98 -23.25 -34.09
C SER A 895 -3.64 -22.32 -35.27
N ASN A 896 -4.27 -21.14 -35.37
CA ASN A 896 -4.02 -20.14 -36.41
C ASN A 896 -3.31 -18.90 -35.82
N GLU A 897 -2.15 -18.52 -36.38
CA GLU A 897 -1.35 -17.36 -35.93
C GLU A 897 -2.13 -16.04 -35.95
N THR A 898 -3.13 -15.87 -36.83
CA THR A 898 -3.90 -14.62 -36.91
C THR A 898 -4.83 -14.37 -35.73
N ASN A 899 -5.09 -15.40 -34.92
CA ASN A 899 -5.99 -15.32 -33.77
C ASN A 899 -5.23 -15.05 -32.46
N TRP A 900 -3.90 -14.94 -32.52
CA TRP A 900 -3.08 -14.54 -31.38
C TRP A 900 -3.03 -13.02 -31.29
N HIS A 901 -3.45 -12.50 -30.14
CA HIS A 901 -3.47 -11.08 -29.84
C HIS A 901 -2.22 -10.72 -29.05
N LYS A 902 -1.33 -9.90 -29.63
CA LYS A 902 -0.19 -9.34 -28.91
C LYS A 902 -0.70 -8.25 -27.97
N PHE A 903 -0.48 -8.43 -26.67
CA PHE A 903 -0.90 -7.45 -25.67
C PHE A 903 0.27 -6.77 -24.97
N TYR A 904 1.49 -7.27 -25.15
CA TYR A 904 2.70 -6.68 -24.62
C TYR A 904 3.87 -6.84 -25.61
N ASP A 905 4.65 -5.77 -25.74
CA ASP A 905 5.85 -5.68 -26.58
C ASP A 905 6.78 -4.60 -26.00
N ILE A 906 7.85 -5.00 -25.32
CA ILE A 906 8.78 -4.07 -24.67
C ILE A 906 9.49 -3.15 -25.68
N ASN A 907 9.70 -3.62 -26.91
CA ASN A 907 10.33 -2.86 -27.99
C ASN A 907 9.49 -1.66 -28.46
N THR A 908 8.21 -1.60 -28.09
CA THR A 908 7.39 -0.41 -28.35
C THR A 908 7.78 0.78 -27.49
N TYR A 909 8.49 0.55 -26.38
CA TYR A 909 8.92 1.60 -25.45
C TYR A 909 10.38 2.04 -25.68
N SER A 910 11.32 1.09 -25.80
CA SER A 910 12.72 1.35 -26.14
C SER A 910 13.34 0.13 -26.83
N SER A 911 14.33 0.37 -27.70
CA SER A 911 15.17 -0.68 -28.26
C SER A 911 16.29 -1.11 -27.32
N ASP A 912 16.54 -0.37 -26.24
CA ASP A 912 17.43 -0.76 -25.16
C ASP A 912 16.60 -1.24 -23.97
N TYR A 913 16.57 -2.54 -23.74
CA TYR A 913 15.72 -3.13 -22.72
C TYR A 913 16.29 -2.89 -21.31
N SER A 914 17.59 -2.62 -21.19
CA SER A 914 18.24 -2.36 -19.90
C SER A 914 17.80 -1.05 -19.26
N GLU A 915 17.36 -0.07 -20.06
CA GLU A 915 16.80 1.20 -19.59
C GLU A 915 15.37 1.06 -19.05
N LEU A 916 14.66 -0.02 -19.41
CA LEU A 916 13.24 -0.21 -19.08
C LEU A 916 13.03 -1.13 -17.88
N GLY A 917 13.93 -2.08 -17.65
CA GLY A 917 13.76 -3.13 -16.65
C GLY A 917 12.78 -4.23 -17.07
N ASP A 918 12.55 -5.20 -16.19
CA ASP A 918 11.63 -6.32 -16.45
C ASP A 918 10.28 -6.00 -15.82
N ALA A 919 9.21 -6.29 -16.54
CA ALA A 919 7.90 -6.27 -15.92
C ALA A 919 7.82 -7.46 -14.93
N TYR A 920 7.47 -7.21 -13.67
CA TYR A 920 7.21 -8.31 -12.73
C TYR A 920 5.88 -9.03 -13.04
N THR A 921 4.86 -8.25 -13.41
CA THR A 921 3.58 -8.77 -13.90
C THR A 921 3.07 -7.94 -15.08
N VAL A 922 2.40 -8.61 -16.03
CA VAL A 922 1.79 -7.96 -17.19
C VAL A 922 0.32 -8.32 -17.26
N ASN A 923 -0.56 -7.32 -17.32
CA ASN A 923 -2.00 -7.52 -17.41
C ASN A 923 -2.39 -8.05 -18.80
N ILE A 924 -3.25 -9.08 -18.82
CA ILE A 924 -3.87 -9.59 -20.03
C ILE A 924 -5.21 -8.86 -20.19
N PRO A 925 -5.46 -8.20 -21.34
CA PRO A 925 -6.75 -7.60 -21.62
C PRO A 925 -7.86 -8.67 -21.62
N VAL A 926 -8.91 -8.45 -20.82
CA VAL A 926 -9.99 -9.43 -20.62
C VAL A 926 -10.77 -9.72 -21.90
N GLU A 927 -10.77 -8.79 -22.86
CA GLU A 927 -11.37 -8.96 -24.19
C GLU A 927 -10.66 -9.99 -25.08
N TYR A 928 -9.44 -10.41 -24.71
CA TYR A 928 -8.70 -11.48 -25.39
C TYR A 928 -8.94 -12.86 -24.76
N LEU A 929 -9.76 -12.91 -23.71
CA LEU A 929 -10.11 -14.12 -22.97
C LEU A 929 -11.58 -14.46 -23.18
N ALA A 930 -11.92 -15.74 -23.05
CA ALA A 930 -13.30 -16.21 -23.10
C ALA A 930 -13.60 -17.15 -21.93
N ALA A 931 -14.78 -16.95 -21.33
CA ALA A 931 -15.40 -17.90 -20.41
C ALA A 931 -15.88 -19.14 -21.19
N GLY A 932 -15.83 -20.32 -20.57
CA GLY A 932 -16.21 -21.59 -21.20
C GLY A 932 -15.15 -22.22 -22.10
N GLU A 933 -14.12 -21.46 -22.49
CA GLU A 933 -13.08 -21.90 -23.40
C GLU A 933 -11.71 -22.02 -22.70
N ILE A 934 -10.77 -22.71 -23.36
CA ILE A 934 -9.38 -22.76 -22.90
C ILE A 934 -8.65 -21.54 -23.44
N ASN A 935 -8.11 -20.73 -22.53
CA ASN A 935 -7.33 -19.55 -22.84
C ASN A 935 -5.83 -19.92 -22.84
N TYR A 936 -5.12 -19.51 -23.89
CA TYR A 936 -3.71 -19.79 -24.10
C TYR A 936 -2.89 -18.51 -24.04
N ILE A 937 -1.72 -18.59 -23.40
CA ILE A 937 -0.77 -17.49 -23.26
C ILE A 937 0.58 -17.92 -23.81
N ARG A 938 1.28 -16.99 -24.47
CA ARG A 938 2.68 -17.15 -24.86
C ARG A 938 3.50 -15.95 -24.41
N THR A 939 4.76 -16.24 -24.10
CA THR A 939 5.74 -15.27 -23.63
C THR A 939 7.10 -15.53 -24.28
N GLY A 940 7.77 -14.44 -24.63
CA GLY A 940 9.18 -14.42 -25.03
C GLY A 940 10.01 -13.57 -24.06
N ALA A 941 11.29 -13.90 -23.95
CA ALA A 941 12.29 -13.07 -23.28
C ALA A 941 13.37 -12.66 -24.29
N ALA A 942 14.12 -11.59 -24.05
CA ALA A 942 15.25 -11.22 -24.90
C ALA A 942 16.25 -10.32 -24.16
N VAL A 943 17.51 -10.28 -24.62
CA VAL A 943 18.47 -9.23 -24.19
C VAL A 943 18.31 -7.93 -24.97
N GLY A 944 17.48 -7.91 -26.01
CA GLY A 944 17.31 -6.81 -26.95
C GLY A 944 16.37 -7.16 -28.10
N PRO A 945 16.08 -6.20 -28.99
CA PRO A 945 15.01 -6.31 -29.99
C PRO A 945 15.39 -7.15 -31.22
N ASP A 946 16.68 -7.45 -31.41
CA ASP A 946 17.13 -8.19 -32.58
C ASP A 946 16.76 -9.68 -32.48
N ALA A 947 16.49 -10.31 -33.62
CA ALA A 947 16.07 -11.72 -33.67
C ALA A 947 17.10 -12.71 -33.07
N GLY A 948 18.37 -12.30 -32.93
CA GLY A 948 19.43 -13.07 -32.26
C GLY A 948 19.44 -12.93 -30.74
N ASP A 949 18.74 -11.94 -30.22
CA ASP A 949 18.69 -11.59 -28.80
C ASP A 949 17.50 -12.22 -28.08
N LYS A 950 16.48 -12.62 -28.85
CA LYS A 950 15.32 -13.37 -28.36
C LYS A 950 15.74 -14.71 -27.74
N ARG A 951 15.09 -15.04 -26.64
CA ARG A 951 15.18 -16.24 -25.81
C ARG A 951 13.75 -16.74 -25.54
N GLY A 952 13.60 -18.02 -25.23
CA GLY A 952 12.31 -18.51 -24.77
C GLY A 952 11.90 -17.87 -23.45
N GLY A 953 10.60 -17.69 -23.22
CA GLY A 953 10.10 -17.25 -21.91
C GLY A 953 10.37 -18.30 -20.82
N SER A 954 10.27 -17.88 -19.55
CA SER A 954 10.56 -18.76 -18.42
C SER A 954 9.50 -19.85 -18.23
N PRO A 955 9.90 -21.08 -17.88
CA PRO A 955 8.98 -22.11 -17.41
C PRO A 955 8.26 -21.73 -16.12
N ASP A 956 8.79 -20.80 -15.32
CA ASP A 956 8.21 -20.44 -14.02
C ASP A 956 7.06 -19.42 -14.12
N ASN A 957 6.84 -18.86 -15.32
CA ASN A 957 5.73 -17.97 -15.60
C ASN A 957 4.40 -18.71 -15.37
N ARG A 958 3.41 -18.00 -14.83
CA ARG A 958 2.04 -18.49 -14.64
C ARG A 958 1.04 -17.36 -14.82
N VAL A 959 -0.21 -17.71 -15.03
CA VAL A 959 -1.33 -16.76 -15.09
C VAL A 959 -1.98 -16.68 -13.72
N ILE A 960 -2.23 -15.46 -13.26
CA ILE A 960 -3.10 -15.15 -12.12
C ILE A 960 -4.37 -14.55 -12.72
N TYR A 961 -5.52 -15.16 -12.47
CA TYR A 961 -6.78 -14.72 -13.07
C TYR A 961 -7.90 -14.72 -12.05
N GLU A 962 -8.80 -13.79 -12.23
CA GLU A 962 -9.90 -13.50 -11.33
C GLU A 962 -11.20 -13.43 -12.12
N PHE A 963 -12.22 -14.12 -11.61
CA PHE A 963 -13.53 -14.13 -12.22
C PHE A 963 -14.62 -14.14 -11.14
N ALA A 964 -15.78 -13.60 -11.50
CA ALA A 964 -16.98 -13.64 -10.70
C ALA A 964 -17.90 -14.75 -11.21
N PHE A 965 -18.50 -15.50 -10.29
CA PHE A 965 -19.57 -16.46 -10.60
C PHE A 965 -20.79 -16.15 -9.73
N THR A 966 -21.99 -16.48 -10.21
CA THR A 966 -23.22 -16.19 -9.45
C THR A 966 -23.41 -17.25 -8.35
N GLY A 967 -23.26 -16.86 -7.09
CA GLY A 967 -23.48 -17.72 -5.91
C GLY A 967 -24.96 -17.87 -5.49
N ILE A 968 -25.91 -17.47 -6.35
CA ILE A 968 -27.34 -17.57 -6.10
C ILE A 968 -28.01 -18.35 -7.23
N THR A 969 -28.75 -19.40 -6.90
CA THR A 969 -29.61 -20.10 -7.87
C THR A 969 -30.99 -19.44 -7.93
N ARG A 970 -31.46 -19.14 -9.14
CA ARG A 970 -32.81 -18.56 -9.38
C ARG A 970 -33.92 -19.57 -9.08
N TYR A 971 -35.17 -19.11 -9.09
CA TYR A 971 -36.38 -19.93 -8.91
C TYR A 971 -36.30 -21.28 -9.65
N SER A 972 -36.60 -22.35 -8.92
CA SER A 972 -36.77 -23.68 -9.49
C SER A 972 -38.12 -23.81 -10.22
N GLN A 973 -38.23 -24.82 -11.07
CA GLN A 973 -39.52 -25.23 -11.62
C GLN A 973 -40.46 -25.74 -10.51
N PRO A 974 -41.78 -25.81 -10.72
CA PRO A 974 -42.70 -26.36 -9.73
C PRO A 974 -42.45 -27.85 -9.49
N PHE A 975 -42.22 -28.23 -8.24
CA PHE A 975 -42.09 -29.62 -7.81
C PHE A 975 -43.24 -30.05 -6.88
N GLU A 976 -43.46 -31.36 -6.74
CA GLU A 976 -44.49 -31.89 -5.83
C GLU A 976 -44.08 -31.78 -4.34
N LYS A 977 -42.80 -31.50 -4.08
CA LYS A 977 -42.15 -31.46 -2.77
C LYS A 977 -41.23 -30.23 -2.64
N CYS A 978 -41.15 -29.71 -1.42
CA CYS A 978 -40.35 -28.54 -1.03
C CYS A 978 -39.91 -28.72 0.43
N VAL A 979 -39.12 -29.74 0.70
CA VAL A 979 -38.71 -30.12 2.06
C VAL A 979 -37.19 -30.04 2.17
N GLY A 980 -36.70 -29.59 3.32
CA GLY A 980 -35.27 -29.49 3.56
C GLY A 980 -34.57 -30.86 3.63
N SER A 981 -33.25 -30.92 3.43
CA SER A 981 -32.44 -32.14 3.53
C SER A 981 -31.04 -31.87 4.12
N ASN A 982 -30.33 -32.92 4.55
CA ASN A 982 -28.94 -32.84 5.01
C ASN A 982 -28.01 -33.47 3.97
N ASN A 983 -27.06 -32.69 3.46
CA ASN A 983 -26.13 -33.14 2.43
C ASN A 983 -24.69 -32.94 2.87
N THR A 984 -23.85 -33.97 2.69
CA THR A 984 -22.41 -33.85 2.86
C THR A 984 -21.79 -33.52 1.51
N ILE A 985 -21.24 -32.32 1.40
CA ILE A 985 -20.59 -31.79 0.22
C ILE A 985 -19.07 -32.00 0.38
N PHE A 986 -18.44 -32.59 -0.62
CA PHE A 986 -17.00 -32.85 -0.69
C PHE A 986 -16.33 -31.87 -1.66
N ASN A 987 -15.12 -31.44 -1.33
CA ASN A 987 -14.32 -30.58 -2.20
C ASN A 987 -13.07 -31.30 -2.76
N SER A 988 -12.56 -30.79 -3.87
CA SER A 988 -11.41 -31.33 -4.61
C SER A 988 -10.11 -31.37 -3.79
N TYR A 989 -10.02 -30.55 -2.74
CA TYR A 989 -8.89 -30.51 -1.78
C TYR A 989 -8.97 -31.53 -0.63
N GLY A 990 -9.94 -32.45 -0.66
CA GLY A 990 -10.07 -33.54 0.32
C GLY A 990 -10.83 -33.18 1.61
N GLY A 991 -11.45 -32.00 1.66
CA GLY A 991 -12.36 -31.57 2.72
C GLY A 991 -13.82 -31.98 2.47
N ASN A 992 -14.65 -31.88 3.51
CA ASN A 992 -16.11 -32.00 3.39
C ASN A 992 -16.84 -31.15 4.44
N VAL A 993 -18.08 -30.77 4.13
CA VAL A 993 -19.00 -30.05 5.01
C VAL A 993 -20.39 -30.68 4.93
N THR A 994 -21.10 -30.77 6.06
CA THR A 994 -22.51 -31.16 6.06
C THR A 994 -23.37 -29.91 6.14
N VAL A 995 -24.18 -29.68 5.11
CA VAL A 995 -25.09 -28.53 5.01
C VAL A 995 -26.52 -29.01 5.22
N ALA A 996 -27.24 -28.31 6.09
CA ALA A 996 -28.67 -28.45 6.27
C ALA A 996 -29.38 -27.38 5.42
N ILE A 997 -30.13 -27.81 4.40
CA ILE A 997 -30.95 -26.92 3.57
C ILE A 997 -32.42 -27.09 3.98
N GLY A 998 -33.16 -25.99 4.19
CA GLY A 998 -34.60 -26.01 4.53
C GLY A 998 -34.96 -26.46 5.96
N GLU A 999 -36.26 -26.55 6.27
CA GLU A 999 -36.76 -26.71 7.65
C GLU A 999 -36.66 -28.13 8.23
N ASN A 1000 -36.37 -29.16 7.42
CA ASN A 1000 -36.44 -30.56 7.83
C ASN A 1000 -35.26 -31.42 7.38
N ALA A 1001 -34.11 -31.25 8.03
CA ALA A 1001 -32.86 -32.01 7.85
C ALA A 1001 -32.95 -33.56 7.78
N SER A 1002 -34.09 -34.19 8.06
CA SER A 1002 -34.26 -35.66 8.02
C SER A 1002 -34.72 -36.23 6.68
N ASP A 1003 -35.00 -35.37 5.71
CA ASP A 1003 -35.42 -35.79 4.38
C ASP A 1003 -34.28 -36.33 3.53
N GLN A 1004 -34.62 -37.13 2.53
CA GLN A 1004 -33.67 -37.66 1.57
C GLN A 1004 -33.48 -36.67 0.41
N PHE A 1005 -32.22 -36.38 0.07
CA PHE A 1005 -31.85 -35.60 -1.11
C PHE A 1005 -32.41 -36.23 -2.40
N ASP A 1006 -33.42 -35.61 -3.00
CA ASP A 1006 -34.08 -36.05 -4.22
C ASP A 1006 -34.37 -34.88 -5.19
N PRO A 1007 -33.33 -34.28 -5.82
CA PRO A 1007 -33.47 -33.11 -6.70
C PRO A 1007 -34.41 -33.33 -7.91
N ALA A 1008 -34.78 -34.58 -8.22
CA ALA A 1008 -35.78 -34.89 -9.23
C ALA A 1008 -37.23 -34.54 -8.83
N ASN A 1009 -37.54 -34.48 -7.53
CA ASN A 1009 -38.91 -34.29 -7.03
C ASN A 1009 -39.03 -33.21 -5.95
N ASP A 1010 -37.92 -32.68 -5.44
CA ASP A 1010 -37.90 -31.64 -4.42
C ASP A 1010 -37.23 -30.35 -4.91
N SER A 1011 -37.99 -29.26 -4.84
CA SER A 1011 -37.54 -27.92 -5.25
C SER A 1011 -36.34 -27.39 -4.44
N VAL A 1012 -36.21 -27.78 -3.17
CA VAL A 1012 -35.11 -27.38 -2.29
C VAL A 1012 -33.83 -28.10 -2.74
N ASP A 1013 -33.93 -29.42 -2.91
CA ASP A 1013 -32.81 -30.25 -3.33
C ASP A 1013 -32.35 -29.92 -4.75
N PHE A 1014 -33.29 -29.62 -5.66
CA PHE A 1014 -32.98 -29.19 -7.02
C PHE A 1014 -32.20 -27.88 -7.04
N SER A 1015 -32.54 -26.93 -6.16
CA SER A 1015 -31.85 -25.64 -6.07
C SER A 1015 -30.43 -25.79 -5.51
N LEU A 1016 -30.23 -26.73 -4.58
CA LEU A 1016 -28.90 -27.08 -4.09
C LEU A 1016 -28.10 -27.82 -5.18
N TRP A 1017 -28.68 -28.77 -5.90
CA TRP A 1017 -27.98 -29.45 -7.00
C TRP A 1017 -27.47 -28.45 -8.04
N ARG A 1018 -28.30 -27.48 -8.45
CA ARG A 1018 -27.88 -26.42 -9.38
C ARG A 1018 -26.69 -25.62 -8.86
N LEU A 1019 -26.71 -25.29 -7.57
CA LEU A 1019 -25.59 -24.58 -6.97
C LEU A 1019 -24.34 -25.46 -6.98
N LEU A 1020 -24.44 -26.74 -6.65
CA LEU A 1020 -23.31 -27.65 -6.66
C LEU A 1020 -22.73 -27.89 -8.06
N ASP A 1021 -23.58 -27.91 -9.10
CA ASP A 1021 -23.17 -27.93 -10.52
C ASP A 1021 -22.40 -26.65 -10.87
N ASP A 1022 -22.89 -25.48 -10.45
CA ASP A 1022 -22.21 -24.18 -10.68
C ASP A 1022 -20.86 -24.08 -9.93
N LEU A 1023 -20.69 -24.78 -8.79
CA LEU A 1023 -19.45 -24.80 -7.99
C LEU A 1023 -18.48 -25.93 -8.40
N ASN A 1024 -18.83 -26.75 -9.39
CA ASN A 1024 -18.04 -27.87 -9.89
C ASN A 1024 -17.59 -27.59 -11.34
N PHE A 1025 -16.52 -26.82 -11.50
CA PHE A 1025 -16.07 -26.26 -12.77
C PHE A 1025 -14.70 -26.80 -13.24
N GLU A 1026 -13.90 -27.41 -12.37
CA GLU A 1026 -12.68 -28.16 -12.72
C GLU A 1026 -12.98 -29.66 -12.76
N ASN A 1027 -12.59 -30.32 -13.85
CA ASN A 1027 -12.76 -31.77 -14.01
C ASN A 1027 -14.22 -32.29 -13.91
N ASP A 1028 -15.24 -31.44 -14.02
CA ASP A 1028 -16.64 -31.89 -14.14
C ASP A 1028 -16.82 -32.73 -15.42
N PRO A 1029 -17.13 -34.04 -15.31
CA PRO A 1029 -17.35 -34.91 -16.46
C PRO A 1029 -18.57 -34.53 -17.31
N TYR A 1030 -19.43 -33.61 -16.85
CA TYR A 1030 -20.68 -33.21 -17.50
C TYR A 1030 -20.73 -31.76 -17.99
N ASP A 1031 -19.65 -30.99 -17.86
CA ASP A 1031 -19.57 -29.57 -18.22
C ASP A 1031 -19.92 -29.31 -19.70
N ASN A 1032 -19.65 -30.27 -20.60
CA ASN A 1032 -20.00 -30.14 -22.01
C ASN A 1032 -21.50 -30.27 -22.34
N LEU A 1033 -22.36 -30.49 -21.36
CA LEU A 1033 -23.81 -30.60 -21.53
C LEU A 1033 -24.49 -29.27 -21.22
N SER A 1034 -25.35 -28.80 -22.13
CA SER A 1034 -26.22 -27.64 -21.89
C SER A 1034 -27.05 -27.82 -20.61
N PHE A 1035 -27.32 -26.72 -19.89
CA PHE A 1035 -28.17 -26.71 -18.71
C PHE A 1035 -29.54 -27.42 -18.89
N GLU A 1036 -30.20 -27.28 -20.05
CA GLU A 1036 -31.46 -27.97 -20.34
C GLU A 1036 -31.30 -29.49 -20.37
N THR A 1037 -30.20 -29.96 -20.95
CA THR A 1037 -29.86 -31.39 -21.02
C THR A 1037 -29.53 -31.93 -19.62
N LYS A 1038 -28.73 -31.20 -18.83
CA LYS A 1038 -28.45 -31.55 -17.43
C LYS A 1038 -29.75 -31.67 -16.62
N THR A 1039 -30.64 -30.69 -16.78
CA THR A 1039 -31.97 -30.66 -16.12
C THR A 1039 -32.87 -31.84 -16.54
N GLU A 1040 -32.90 -32.20 -17.83
CA GLU A 1040 -33.67 -33.36 -18.32
C GLU A 1040 -33.18 -34.66 -17.68
N ILE A 1041 -31.86 -34.82 -17.53
CA ILE A 1041 -31.26 -36.03 -16.94
C ILE A 1041 -31.54 -36.11 -15.43
N VAL A 1042 -31.42 -34.99 -14.71
CA VAL A 1042 -31.68 -34.93 -13.26
C VAL A 1042 -33.15 -35.15 -12.94
N THR A 1043 -34.07 -34.64 -13.76
CA THR A 1043 -35.52 -34.79 -13.52
C THR A 1043 -36.06 -36.14 -14.00
N ASN A 1044 -35.36 -36.84 -14.90
CA ASN A 1044 -35.73 -38.16 -15.38
C ASN A 1044 -34.98 -39.27 -14.63
N THR A 1045 -35.58 -39.75 -13.53
CA THR A 1045 -35.04 -40.88 -12.72
C THR A 1045 -34.81 -42.20 -13.49
N SER A 1046 -35.28 -42.29 -14.75
CA SER A 1046 -35.07 -43.44 -15.64
C SER A 1046 -33.82 -43.30 -16.53
N HIS A 1047 -33.18 -42.12 -16.54
CA HIS A 1047 -32.04 -41.83 -17.40
C HIS A 1047 -30.79 -42.56 -16.89
N PRO A 1048 -29.99 -43.21 -17.76
CA PRO A 1048 -28.85 -44.02 -17.34
C PRO A 1048 -27.74 -43.22 -16.65
N LEU A 1049 -27.69 -41.90 -16.85
CA LEU A 1049 -26.73 -40.99 -16.19
C LEU A 1049 -27.32 -40.29 -14.96
N HIS A 1050 -28.58 -40.57 -14.58
CA HIS A 1050 -29.26 -39.85 -13.50
C HIS A 1050 -28.50 -39.91 -12.17
N SER A 1051 -28.01 -41.10 -11.78
CA SER A 1051 -27.23 -41.27 -10.53
C SER A 1051 -25.88 -40.55 -10.54
N ASP A 1052 -25.32 -40.35 -11.72
CA ASP A 1052 -23.98 -39.82 -11.90
C ASP A 1052 -24.03 -38.27 -12.03
N MET A 1053 -25.16 -37.72 -12.48
CA MET A 1053 -25.38 -36.26 -12.58
C MET A 1053 -25.90 -35.61 -11.30
N ILE A 1054 -26.58 -36.34 -10.41
CA ILE A 1054 -26.94 -35.81 -9.07
C ILE A 1054 -25.76 -35.85 -8.09
N SER A 1055 -24.55 -36.02 -8.62
CA SER A 1055 -23.37 -36.49 -7.89
C SER A 1055 -22.36 -35.37 -7.64
N ASP A 1056 -22.63 -34.15 -8.11
CA ASP A 1056 -21.83 -32.95 -7.85
C ASP A 1056 -21.74 -32.68 -6.34
N GLY A 1057 -20.54 -32.39 -5.87
CA GLY A 1057 -20.24 -32.26 -4.44
C GLY A 1057 -20.14 -33.59 -3.69
N ASN A 1058 -19.93 -34.73 -4.34
CA ASN A 1058 -19.69 -36.00 -3.65
C ASN A 1058 -18.23 -36.49 -3.76
N THR A 1059 -17.90 -37.66 -3.21
CA THR A 1059 -16.52 -38.20 -3.23
C THR A 1059 -15.98 -38.55 -4.62
N THR A 1060 -16.84 -38.66 -5.64
CA THR A 1060 -16.49 -39.03 -7.02
C THR A 1060 -16.56 -37.85 -7.99
N ASN A 1061 -17.32 -36.81 -7.67
CA ASN A 1061 -17.39 -35.54 -8.39
C ASN A 1061 -17.45 -34.39 -7.37
N PRO A 1062 -16.34 -34.10 -6.65
CA PRO A 1062 -16.33 -33.08 -5.61
C PRO A 1062 -16.38 -31.67 -6.22
N ILE A 1063 -16.92 -30.68 -5.50
CA ILE A 1063 -16.87 -29.28 -5.95
C ILE A 1063 -15.45 -28.71 -5.86
N ASP A 1064 -15.16 -27.65 -6.60
CA ASP A 1064 -13.80 -27.09 -6.71
C ASP A 1064 -13.50 -25.99 -5.71
N ILE A 1065 -14.47 -25.67 -4.86
CA ILE A 1065 -14.32 -24.65 -3.83
C ILE A 1065 -14.07 -25.31 -2.47
N GLN A 1066 -13.01 -24.86 -1.79
CA GLN A 1066 -12.71 -25.31 -0.44
C GLN A 1066 -13.68 -24.69 0.58
N ILE A 1067 -14.70 -25.45 0.97
CA ILE A 1067 -15.55 -25.11 2.11
C ILE A 1067 -14.92 -25.70 3.38
N THR A 1068 -14.47 -24.85 4.32
CA THR A 1068 -13.92 -25.31 5.61
C THR A 1068 -14.96 -25.19 6.72
N SER A 1069 -14.88 -26.05 7.74
CA SER A 1069 -15.78 -25.98 8.90
C SER A 1069 -15.58 -24.73 9.79
N ASN A 1070 -14.54 -23.95 9.53
CA ASN A 1070 -14.12 -22.79 10.33
C ASN A 1070 -14.32 -21.45 9.61
N THR A 1071 -14.79 -21.43 8.36
CA THR A 1071 -15.18 -20.20 7.66
C THR A 1071 -16.55 -19.74 8.16
N PRO A 1072 -16.68 -18.62 8.90
CA PRO A 1072 -17.96 -18.13 9.41
C PRO A 1072 -18.91 -17.59 8.31
N ASN A 1073 -18.47 -17.58 7.04
CA ASN A 1073 -19.00 -16.71 5.99
C ASN A 1073 -19.79 -17.42 4.88
N VAL A 1074 -19.99 -18.75 4.91
CA VAL A 1074 -20.83 -19.45 3.93
C VAL A 1074 -22.18 -19.80 4.56
N TYR A 1075 -23.18 -18.92 4.34
CA TYR A 1075 -24.55 -19.11 4.80
C TYR A 1075 -25.45 -19.54 3.64
N PHE A 1076 -26.04 -20.74 3.73
CA PHE A 1076 -27.06 -21.19 2.78
C PHE A 1076 -28.44 -20.70 3.25
N GLY A 1077 -28.82 -19.51 2.78
CA GLY A 1077 -30.14 -18.93 3.02
C GLY A 1077 -31.13 -19.32 1.92
N MET A 1078 -32.33 -19.78 2.28
CA MET A 1078 -33.37 -20.12 1.31
C MET A 1078 -34.69 -19.44 1.65
N VAL A 1079 -35.23 -18.70 0.69
CA VAL A 1079 -36.60 -18.15 0.75
C VAL A 1079 -37.48 -19.01 -0.14
N HIS A 1080 -38.43 -19.75 0.45
CA HIS A 1080 -39.35 -20.62 -0.27
C HIS A 1080 -40.82 -20.24 0.01
N GLY A 1081 -41.70 -20.54 -0.95
CA GLY A 1081 -43.13 -20.26 -0.86
C GLY A 1081 -43.96 -21.53 -1.02
N GLU A 1082 -44.63 -21.99 0.04
CA GLU A 1082 -45.48 -23.17 0.00
C GLU A 1082 -46.94 -22.84 -0.39
N ASN A 1083 -47.71 -23.87 -0.80
CA ASN A 1083 -49.16 -23.81 -1.03
C ASN A 1083 -49.64 -22.84 -2.13
N ILE A 1084 -48.79 -22.51 -3.10
CA ILE A 1084 -49.23 -21.77 -4.30
C ILE A 1084 -50.05 -22.72 -5.18
N ARG A 1085 -51.38 -22.70 -4.99
CA ARG A 1085 -52.32 -23.70 -5.54
C ARG A 1085 -52.43 -23.75 -7.07
N SER A 1086 -51.88 -22.80 -7.79
CA SER A 1086 -51.87 -22.71 -9.26
C SER A 1086 -51.50 -21.28 -9.65
N LEU A 1087 -50.45 -21.08 -10.45
CA LEU A 1087 -50.19 -19.82 -11.14
C LEU A 1087 -50.75 -19.91 -12.57
N TRP A 1088 -52.02 -19.56 -12.73
CA TRP A 1088 -52.62 -19.29 -14.04
C TRP A 1088 -52.86 -17.78 -14.13
N GLY A 1089 -51.78 -17.03 -14.35
CA GLY A 1089 -51.76 -15.57 -14.51
C GLY A 1089 -50.46 -14.96 -13.98
N PRO A 1090 -50.03 -13.79 -14.50
CA PRO A 1090 -48.86 -13.08 -13.97
C PRO A 1090 -49.10 -12.75 -12.50
N SER A 1091 -48.22 -13.21 -11.62
CA SER A 1091 -48.28 -12.97 -10.18
C SER A 1091 -47.17 -11.99 -9.81
N LYS A 1092 -47.55 -10.94 -9.07
CA LYS A 1092 -46.66 -9.89 -8.58
C LYS A 1092 -46.28 -10.22 -7.13
N PHE A 1093 -44.99 -10.39 -6.86
CA PHE A 1093 -44.45 -10.35 -5.50
C PHE A 1093 -43.90 -8.93 -5.28
N GLU A 1094 -44.40 -8.25 -4.25
CA GLU A 1094 -43.95 -6.92 -3.85
C GLU A 1094 -43.05 -7.05 -2.62
N VAL A 1095 -41.81 -6.57 -2.74
CA VAL A 1095 -40.97 -6.24 -1.59
C VAL A 1095 -41.35 -4.82 -1.18
N ILE A 1096 -41.98 -4.69 -0.02
CA ILE A 1096 -42.28 -3.39 0.57
C ILE A 1096 -41.10 -3.03 1.46
N VAL A 1097 -40.22 -2.17 0.96
CA VAL A 1097 -39.22 -1.49 1.79
C VAL A 1097 -39.92 -0.31 2.46
N TRP A 1098 -39.96 -0.33 3.79
CA TRP A 1098 -40.35 0.84 4.55
C TRP A 1098 -39.10 1.69 4.74
N MET A 1099 -39.18 2.97 4.34
CA MET A 1099 -38.20 3.99 4.67
C MET A 1099 -38.43 4.50 6.08
#